data_AF-A0A933EEK2-F1
#
_entry.id   AF-A0A933EEK2-F1
#
_cell.length_a   1.000
_cell.length_b   1.000
_cell.length_c   1.000
_cell.angle_alpha   90.00
_cell.angle_beta   90.00
_cell.angle_gamma   90.00
#
_symmetry.space_group_name_H-M   'P 1'
#
loop_
_entity.id
_entity.type
_entity.pdbx_description
1 polymer ?
#
loop_
_entity_poly.entity_id
_entity_poly.type
_entity_poly.pdbx_seq_one_letter_code
_entity_poly.pdbx_strand_id
1 'polypeptide(L)'
;MTLSQPGSLENIQADIRGEISGQVAVGSHIVQIGSVHGGVVNIAAADQLPAVRPRPAPVLLRPRAFPGLLDREAELHTASSAMESGGPVEFHGGAGIGKTVLLRHLAHRPLPAGFPDGIVYLHVRRQPVPDLVQALFDAFYESGAPLKPTDTQSRHALQDTRALILLDDVEVPREDVEALMDAVPASTFLLASPERRLWGEVRAVAMRGLPLEAARALMERELDRSLAADEIPAAEALWTALQGHPLGLVQAAAAARAEGRSLAAVSEAVRPGSPEQAVPAMVLAGLGEAELRVVAALAAVGGGPLRADHLGALTGIPNIEPVLEGLLARRVVQAHSPRYSLTAPFLELVRRTQDLDPWRERALRLFADLAEQHRTDAAGLLEDSDAVAATVEWALAAGRPGDALRLGRAVDTALALGLRWGLWGRVLEWSVEAARACGALSGEAWALHQLGTRALCLGDAATAQPALVEALRLREALGDSIGAAVTRHNLDILWGAPPPSRGSDTPPSPPGPTPPPPVLLGVRALVLLALPVLVAGALATRHLWLRPAVGLVPSRVDFGAIEIGSGGDPRTVTLTNTGSAALTIHGVTLAGTHPADFTAVTDGCSRTTVAPRGSCAVSFAFRPTGAGGRTATLTISSTARDSPHRIGLSGEGTPIPPAALRLEPGLVDFGPQETGAGGAPRTLSVINRGPGAVTILRVSLDGAHAGEFAAVSDQCSGATLAAGATCTVGIRFLPRDSGDRRAAVSVTSSARDSPVRADLRGVATLPPPRAGVSAARLDFGSHDVRAGGAARTLTVTNLGASPLIMR
;
A
#
# COMPACT_ATOMS: atom_id res chain seq x y z
N MET A 1 52.88 6.17 -16.58
CA MET A 1 52.33 4.99 -15.87
C MET A 1 52.63 5.14 -14.38
N THR A 2 51.71 5.72 -13.63
CA THR A 2 51.67 5.74 -12.16
C THR A 2 50.27 6.20 -11.78
N LEU A 3 49.37 5.24 -11.53
CA LEU A 3 48.04 5.50 -10.97
C LEU A 3 48.15 5.44 -9.45
N SER A 4 48.13 6.62 -8.83
CA SER A 4 47.95 6.79 -7.39
C SER A 4 46.48 6.59 -7.03
N GLN A 5 46.25 5.87 -5.93
CA GLN A 5 44.95 5.49 -5.38
C GLN A 5 44.07 6.71 -5.03
N PRO A 6 42.73 6.60 -5.17
CA PRO A 6 41.80 7.61 -4.66
C PRO A 6 41.61 7.47 -3.14
N GLY A 7 41.63 8.62 -2.46
CA GLY A 7 41.53 8.74 -1.02
C GLY A 7 40.18 8.34 -0.44
N SER A 8 40.24 7.72 0.73
CA SER A 8 39.11 7.36 1.58
C SER A 8 38.36 8.59 2.09
N LEU A 9 37.03 8.54 1.99
CA LEU A 9 36.09 9.43 2.67
C LEU A 9 36.33 9.40 4.19
N GLU A 10 36.88 10.46 4.76
CA GLU A 10 36.69 10.75 6.18
C GLU A 10 35.30 11.34 6.37
N ASN A 11 34.31 10.44 6.42
CA ASN A 11 32.99 10.78 6.96
C ASN A 11 33.17 11.17 8.42
N ILE A 12 32.52 12.26 8.82
CA ILE A 12 32.13 12.44 10.22
C ILE A 12 31.10 11.33 10.52
N GLN A 13 31.59 10.12 10.79
CA GLN A 13 31.05 9.34 11.90
C GLN A 13 31.45 10.12 13.15
N ALA A 14 30.73 11.22 13.43
CA ALA A 14 30.54 11.55 14.82
C ALA A 14 30.02 10.25 15.45
N ASP A 15 30.59 9.86 16.57
CA ASP A 15 30.17 8.78 17.44
C ASP A 15 28.73 9.06 17.92
N ILE A 16 27.77 9.06 16.99
CA ILE A 16 26.34 9.18 17.24
C ILE A 16 25.97 7.79 17.72
N ARG A 17 25.97 7.62 19.04
CA ARG A 17 25.55 6.41 19.76
C ARG A 17 24.05 6.10 19.61
N GLY A 18 23.42 6.53 18.51
CA GLY A 18 22.00 6.37 18.20
C GLY A 18 21.81 5.47 16.98
N GLU A 19 20.80 4.61 17.04
CA GLU A 19 20.39 3.74 15.94
C GLU A 19 19.88 4.61 14.77
N ILE A 20 20.58 4.58 13.63
CA ILE A 20 20.06 5.17 12.38
C ILE A 20 18.96 4.24 11.87
N SER A 21 17.73 4.77 11.70
CA SER A 21 16.59 3.98 11.20
C SER A 21 16.61 3.79 9.69
N GLY A 22 17.18 4.74 8.94
CA GLY A 22 17.27 4.64 7.48
C GLY A 22 17.91 5.87 6.82
N GLN A 23 18.00 5.83 5.50
CA GLN A 23 18.55 6.92 4.68
C GLN A 23 17.69 7.18 3.45
N VAL A 24 17.63 8.44 3.02
CA VAL A 24 16.94 8.87 1.80
C VAL A 24 17.89 9.72 0.97
N ALA A 25 17.98 9.42 -0.33
CA ALA A 25 18.70 10.27 -1.27
C ALA A 25 17.80 11.43 -1.72
N VAL A 26 18.33 12.66 -1.72
CA VAL A 26 17.59 13.88 -2.07
C VAL A 26 18.49 14.84 -2.84
N GLY A 27 18.25 15.00 -4.14
CA GLY A 27 19.14 15.81 -4.97
C GLY A 27 20.59 15.32 -4.91
N SER A 28 21.51 16.17 -4.46
CA SER A 28 22.92 15.86 -4.23
C SER A 28 23.24 15.42 -2.79
N HIS A 29 22.22 15.10 -1.99
CA HIS A 29 22.35 14.81 -0.58
C HIS A 29 21.90 13.38 -0.24
N ILE A 30 22.47 12.84 0.83
CA ILE A 30 21.92 11.69 1.55
C ILE A 30 21.56 12.16 2.96
N VAL A 31 20.31 11.93 3.35
CA VAL A 31 19.80 12.29 4.68
C VAL A 31 19.67 11.04 5.52
N GLN A 32 20.32 11.03 6.67
CA GLN A 32 20.17 9.98 7.66
C GLN A 32 19.01 10.33 8.61
N ILE A 33 18.07 9.40 8.78
CA ILE A 33 16.85 9.57 9.57
C ILE A 33 16.85 8.60 10.76
N GLY A 34 16.25 9.01 11.88
CA GLY A 34 16.04 8.16 13.06
C GLY A 34 16.96 8.43 14.26
N SER A 35 17.94 9.34 14.13
CA SER A 35 18.74 9.79 15.27
C SER A 35 17.90 10.55 16.29
N VAL A 36 18.14 10.31 17.58
CA VAL A 36 17.53 11.06 18.69
C VAL A 36 17.82 12.57 18.63
N HIS A 37 18.85 12.98 17.88
CA HIS A 37 19.25 14.36 17.68
C HIS A 37 18.69 14.99 16.37
N GLY A 38 17.90 14.23 15.61
CA GLY A 38 17.30 14.65 14.34
C GLY A 38 18.14 14.27 13.11
N GLY A 39 17.61 14.57 11.93
CA GLY A 39 18.22 14.16 10.66
C GLY A 39 19.57 14.81 10.39
N VAL A 40 20.50 14.05 9.80
CA VAL A 40 21.84 14.52 9.43
C VAL A 40 21.94 14.51 7.90
N VAL A 41 22.30 15.65 7.31
CA VAL A 41 22.51 15.77 5.87
C VAL A 41 23.98 15.53 5.55
N ASN A 42 24.25 14.77 4.50
CA ASN A 42 25.59 14.63 3.94
C ASN A 42 25.53 14.91 2.44
N ILE A 43 26.57 15.55 1.91
CA ILE A 43 26.73 15.71 0.46
C ILE A 43 27.17 14.35 -0.10
N ALA A 44 26.45 13.88 -1.12
CA ALA A 44 26.74 12.61 -1.77
C ALA A 44 27.40 12.85 -3.13
N ALA A 45 28.45 12.08 -3.42
CA ALA A 45 29.02 12.03 -4.76
C ALA A 45 28.05 11.35 -5.74
N ALA A 46 28.16 11.67 -7.03
CA ALA A 46 27.21 11.20 -8.04
C ALA A 46 27.13 9.67 -8.15
N ASP A 47 28.22 8.96 -7.85
CA ASP A 47 28.31 7.50 -7.83
C ASP A 47 27.67 6.85 -6.58
N GLN A 48 27.35 7.65 -5.55
CA GLN A 48 26.68 7.21 -4.34
C GLN A 48 25.15 7.36 -4.41
N LEU A 49 24.63 8.13 -5.38
CA LEU A 49 23.20 8.36 -5.54
C LEU A 49 22.53 7.15 -6.22
N PRO A 50 21.30 6.78 -5.83
CA PRO A 50 20.57 5.70 -6.47
C PRO A 50 20.35 6.00 -7.96
N ALA A 51 20.61 5.00 -8.80
CA ALA A 51 20.31 5.11 -10.22
C ALA A 51 18.77 5.14 -10.43
N VAL A 52 18.30 6.12 -11.19
CA VAL A 52 16.90 6.24 -11.61
C VAL A 52 16.73 5.56 -12.96
N ARG A 53 15.70 4.73 -13.09
CA ARG A 53 15.37 4.05 -14.36
C ARG A 53 13.91 4.33 -14.74
N PRO A 54 13.63 4.69 -16.00
CA PRO A 54 12.27 4.77 -16.47
C PRO A 54 11.65 3.39 -16.50
N ARG A 55 10.38 3.31 -16.11
CA ARG A 55 9.58 2.08 -16.20
C ARG A 55 9.03 1.94 -17.62
N PRO A 56 8.90 0.70 -18.13
CA PRO A 56 8.30 0.48 -19.45
C PRO A 56 6.78 0.74 -19.47
N ALA A 57 6.13 0.68 -18.31
CA ALA A 57 4.75 1.06 -18.10
C ALA A 57 4.60 1.57 -16.66
N PRO A 58 3.68 2.50 -16.39
CA PRO A 58 3.55 3.06 -15.06
C PRO A 58 3.04 2.02 -14.07
N VAL A 59 3.43 2.16 -12.81
CA VAL A 59 2.81 1.40 -11.72
C VAL A 59 1.37 1.88 -11.56
N LEU A 60 0.45 1.10 -12.14
CA LEU A 60 -0.97 1.39 -12.25
C LEU A 60 -1.71 0.96 -10.98
N LEU A 61 -1.97 1.88 -10.05
CA LEU A 61 -3.00 1.69 -9.02
C LEU A 61 -4.40 1.91 -9.64
N ARG A 62 -4.80 1.08 -10.61
CA ARG A 62 -6.16 1.19 -11.17
C ARG A 62 -7.15 0.79 -10.07
N PRO A 63 -8.11 1.66 -9.73
CA PRO A 63 -9.18 1.28 -8.83
C PRO A 63 -9.99 0.14 -9.43
N ARG A 64 -10.70 -0.62 -8.58
CA ARG A 64 -11.54 -1.74 -9.04
C ARG A 64 -12.50 -1.26 -10.14
N ALA A 65 -12.58 -2.02 -11.23
CA ALA A 65 -13.47 -1.69 -12.34
C ALA A 65 -14.92 -1.53 -11.87
N PHE A 66 -15.64 -0.59 -12.47
CA PHE A 66 -17.07 -0.40 -12.22
C PHE A 66 -17.85 -0.71 -13.51
N PRO A 67 -18.37 -1.94 -13.68
CA PRO A 67 -19.22 -2.28 -14.81
C PRO A 67 -20.63 -1.70 -14.64
N GLY A 68 -21.31 -1.43 -15.77
CA GLY A 68 -22.70 -0.96 -15.76
C GLY A 68 -22.87 0.47 -15.26
N LEU A 69 -22.15 1.41 -15.91
CA LEU A 69 -22.43 2.84 -15.80
C LEU A 69 -23.80 3.10 -16.47
N LEU A 70 -24.65 3.90 -15.82
CA LEU A 70 -25.99 4.21 -16.30
C LEU A 70 -26.08 5.70 -16.63
N ASP A 71 -26.54 6.02 -17.84
CA ASP A 71 -26.86 7.37 -18.30
C ASP A 71 -25.74 8.38 -18.03
N ARG A 72 -24.56 8.13 -18.63
CA ARG A 72 -23.36 9.00 -18.55
C ARG A 72 -22.65 9.14 -19.89
N GLU A 73 -23.33 8.83 -20.98
CA GLU A 73 -22.81 8.86 -22.34
C GLU A 73 -22.34 10.27 -22.72
N ALA A 74 -23.04 11.31 -22.24
CA ALA A 74 -22.67 12.70 -22.48
C ALA A 74 -21.35 13.08 -21.80
N GLU A 75 -21.16 12.72 -20.52
CA GLU A 75 -19.91 12.93 -19.80
C GLU A 75 -18.77 12.11 -20.42
N LEU A 76 -19.03 10.86 -20.81
CA LEU A 76 -18.05 10.01 -21.50
C LEU A 76 -17.63 10.57 -22.86
N HIS A 77 -18.57 11.09 -23.66
CA HIS A 77 -18.25 11.76 -24.92
C HIS A 77 -17.42 13.02 -24.69
N THR A 78 -17.74 13.78 -23.65
CA THR A 78 -16.98 14.98 -23.28
C THR A 78 -15.54 14.63 -22.88
N ALA A 79 -15.36 13.60 -22.06
CA ALA A 79 -14.05 13.07 -21.69
C ALA A 79 -13.26 12.63 -22.93
N SER A 80 -13.91 11.87 -23.82
CA SER A 80 -13.27 11.32 -25.03
C SER A 80 -12.80 12.43 -25.98
N SER A 81 -13.66 13.42 -26.24
CA SER A 81 -13.31 14.59 -27.05
C SER A 81 -12.15 15.39 -26.45
N ALA A 82 -12.10 15.55 -25.13
CA ALA A 82 -11.04 16.30 -24.48
C ALA A 82 -9.70 15.54 -24.48
N MET A 83 -9.74 14.22 -24.33
CA MET A 83 -8.57 13.35 -24.48
C MET A 83 -7.98 13.42 -25.89
N GLU A 84 -8.82 13.55 -26.93
CA GLU A 84 -8.37 13.75 -28.31
C GLU A 84 -7.74 15.13 -28.53
N SER A 85 -8.25 16.18 -27.86
CA SER A 85 -7.70 17.53 -27.95
C SER A 85 -6.56 17.82 -26.97
N GLY A 86 -6.18 16.86 -26.12
CA GLY A 86 -5.15 17.01 -25.09
C GLY A 86 -5.51 17.93 -23.92
N GLY A 87 -6.78 18.33 -23.78
CA GLY A 87 -7.22 19.34 -22.81
C GLY A 87 -7.71 18.73 -21.49
N PRO A 88 -7.51 19.41 -20.34
CA PRO A 88 -7.99 18.91 -19.05
C PRO A 88 -9.52 19.00 -18.92
N VAL A 89 -10.12 18.04 -18.21
CA VAL A 89 -11.56 18.00 -17.92
C VAL A 89 -11.78 17.94 -16.41
N GLU A 90 -12.68 18.77 -15.92
CA GLU A 90 -13.12 18.72 -14.52
C GLU A 90 -14.57 18.26 -14.45
N PHE A 91 -14.83 17.12 -13.82
CA PHE A 91 -16.17 16.69 -13.42
C PHE A 91 -16.47 17.18 -12.02
N HIS A 92 -17.48 18.03 -11.87
CA HIS A 92 -17.85 18.59 -10.57
C HIS A 92 -19.31 18.32 -10.20
N GLY A 93 -19.62 18.26 -8.91
CA GLY A 93 -20.97 18.04 -8.40
C GLY A 93 -20.98 17.49 -6.97
N GLY A 94 -22.18 17.37 -6.38
CA GLY A 94 -22.37 16.91 -5.00
C GLY A 94 -21.73 15.56 -4.66
N ALA A 95 -21.54 15.30 -3.36
CA ALA A 95 -20.93 14.07 -2.87
C ALA A 95 -21.83 12.86 -3.14
N GLY A 96 -21.36 11.89 -3.94
CA GLY A 96 -22.11 10.70 -4.32
C GLY A 96 -22.88 10.80 -5.66
N ILE A 97 -22.68 11.88 -6.42
CA ILE A 97 -23.28 12.08 -7.75
C ILE A 97 -22.74 11.12 -8.84
N GLY A 98 -21.65 10.41 -8.55
CA GLY A 98 -21.05 9.41 -9.45
C GLY A 98 -19.70 9.79 -10.08
N LYS A 99 -19.06 10.88 -9.66
CA LYS A 99 -17.76 11.34 -10.21
C LYS A 99 -16.66 10.26 -10.16
N THR A 100 -16.42 9.69 -8.98
CA THR A 100 -15.46 8.60 -8.78
C THR A 100 -15.79 7.37 -9.63
N VAL A 101 -17.08 7.04 -9.77
CA VAL A 101 -17.53 5.91 -10.60
C VAL A 101 -17.23 6.17 -12.09
N LEU A 102 -17.44 7.41 -12.56
CA LEU A 102 -17.10 7.83 -13.92
C LEU A 102 -15.59 7.74 -14.18
N LEU A 103 -14.75 8.29 -13.29
CA LEU A 103 -13.29 8.19 -13.43
C LEU A 103 -12.80 6.73 -13.40
N ARG A 104 -13.36 5.91 -12.51
CA ARG A 104 -13.07 4.47 -12.47
C ARG A 104 -13.46 3.77 -13.77
N HIS A 105 -14.59 4.13 -14.38
CA HIS A 105 -14.98 3.58 -15.67
C HIS A 105 -13.98 3.98 -16.77
N LEU A 106 -13.58 5.25 -16.81
CA LEU A 106 -12.59 5.78 -17.76
C LEU A 106 -11.21 5.12 -17.60
N ALA A 107 -10.79 4.83 -16.37
CA ALA A 107 -9.52 4.14 -16.07
C ALA A 107 -9.40 2.72 -16.69
N HIS A 108 -10.53 2.11 -17.08
CA HIS A 108 -10.58 0.77 -17.67
C HIS A 108 -10.94 0.77 -19.16
N ARG A 109 -11.13 1.94 -19.77
CA ARG A 109 -11.35 2.03 -21.23
C ARG A 109 -10.03 1.88 -22.01
N PRO A 110 -10.08 1.41 -23.26
CA PRO A 110 -8.92 1.42 -24.14
C PRO A 110 -8.36 2.84 -24.27
N LEU A 111 -7.04 2.98 -24.10
CA LEU A 111 -6.35 4.25 -24.22
C LEU A 111 -6.28 4.69 -25.69
N PRO A 112 -6.60 5.96 -26.01
CA PRO A 112 -6.24 6.55 -27.29
C PRO A 112 -4.73 6.50 -27.52
N ALA A 113 -4.30 6.50 -28.79
CA ALA A 113 -2.88 6.45 -29.18
C ALA A 113 -2.04 7.63 -28.64
N GLY A 114 -2.68 8.72 -28.18
CA GLY A 114 -2.04 9.89 -27.60
C GLY A 114 -1.42 9.69 -26.21
N PHE A 115 -1.64 8.55 -25.55
CA PHE A 115 -1.16 8.28 -24.18
C PHE A 115 -0.22 7.07 -24.12
N PRO A 116 0.96 7.13 -24.79
CA PRO A 116 1.89 6.00 -24.85
C PRO A 116 2.43 5.60 -23.47
N ASP A 117 2.46 6.54 -22.52
CA ASP A 117 2.97 6.29 -21.17
C ASP A 117 1.89 5.77 -20.22
N GLY A 118 0.67 5.50 -20.70
CA GLY A 118 -0.37 4.80 -19.94
C GLY A 118 -1.30 5.71 -19.14
N ILE A 119 -1.85 5.17 -18.04
CA ILE A 119 -2.77 5.87 -17.12
C ILE A 119 -2.09 5.99 -15.76
N VAL A 120 -2.43 7.02 -14.99
CA VAL A 120 -2.18 7.03 -13.53
C VAL A 120 -3.46 7.47 -12.84
N TYR A 121 -3.83 6.80 -11.76
CA TYR A 121 -5.00 7.17 -10.95
C TYR A 121 -4.52 7.57 -9.56
N LEU A 122 -4.83 8.80 -9.14
CA LEU A 122 -4.45 9.34 -7.85
C LEU A 122 -5.68 9.77 -7.07
N HIS A 123 -5.70 9.45 -5.78
CA HIS A 123 -6.66 9.99 -4.84
C HIS A 123 -6.03 11.20 -4.14
N VAL A 124 -6.64 12.38 -4.28
CA VAL A 124 -6.02 13.67 -3.92
C VAL A 124 -6.39 14.11 -2.50
N ARG A 125 -7.44 13.53 -1.92
CA ARG A 125 -8.02 13.97 -0.65
C ARG A 125 -6.97 14.14 0.44
N ARG A 126 -6.85 15.38 0.94
CA ARG A 126 -5.91 15.79 2.02
C ARG A 126 -4.43 15.50 1.75
N GLN A 127 -4.02 15.17 0.52
CA GLN A 127 -2.61 14.94 0.18
C GLN A 127 -1.92 16.23 -0.29
N PRO A 128 -0.75 16.56 0.23
CA PRO A 128 0.04 17.69 -0.26
C PRO A 128 0.54 17.45 -1.70
N VAL A 129 0.57 18.52 -2.51
CA VAL A 129 1.06 18.46 -3.91
C VAL A 129 2.44 17.82 -4.05
N PRO A 130 3.45 18.11 -3.19
CA PRO A 130 4.76 17.48 -3.32
C PRO A 130 4.74 15.94 -3.19
N ASP A 131 3.76 15.39 -2.48
CA ASP A 131 3.57 13.94 -2.35
C ASP A 131 2.85 13.36 -3.56
N LEU A 132 1.95 14.13 -4.19
CA LEU A 132 1.32 13.74 -5.46
C LEU A 132 2.33 13.75 -6.61
N VAL A 133 3.23 14.73 -6.65
CA VAL A 133 4.35 14.78 -7.61
C VAL A 133 5.31 13.62 -7.36
N GLN A 134 5.59 13.29 -6.10
CA GLN A 134 6.36 12.09 -5.75
C GLN A 134 5.68 10.82 -6.28
N ALA A 135 4.36 10.67 -6.07
CA ALA A 135 3.61 9.53 -6.57
C ALA A 135 3.62 9.42 -8.10
N LEU A 136 3.58 10.54 -8.82
CA LEU A 136 3.74 10.57 -10.28
C LEU A 136 5.14 10.14 -10.69
N PHE A 137 6.17 10.66 -10.02
CA PHE A 137 7.55 10.23 -10.27
C PHE A 137 7.72 8.72 -10.07
N ASP A 138 7.25 8.18 -8.94
CA ASP A 138 7.34 6.75 -8.64
C ASP A 138 6.48 5.87 -9.56
N ALA A 139 5.41 6.43 -10.14
CA ALA A 139 4.62 5.76 -11.14
C ALA A 139 5.43 5.49 -12.41
N PHE A 140 6.26 6.45 -12.87
CA PHE A 140 7.01 6.35 -14.12
C PHE A 140 8.47 5.92 -13.95
N TYR A 141 9.02 6.03 -12.76
CA TYR A 141 10.43 5.77 -12.48
C TYR A 141 10.61 4.81 -11.32
N GLU A 142 11.75 4.13 -11.32
CA GLU A 142 12.18 3.28 -10.21
C GLU A 142 13.61 3.59 -9.79
N SER A 143 13.90 3.32 -8.52
CA SER A 143 15.21 3.48 -7.92
C SER A 143 15.53 2.29 -7.04
N GLY A 144 16.81 1.94 -6.92
CA GLY A 144 17.27 0.80 -6.10
C GLY A 144 17.27 1.07 -4.59
N ALA A 145 16.98 2.31 -4.16
CA ALA A 145 16.91 2.74 -2.78
C ALA A 145 16.02 4.00 -2.69
N PRO A 146 15.47 4.34 -1.50
CA PRO A 146 14.57 5.49 -1.35
C PRO A 146 15.17 6.80 -1.89
N LEU A 147 14.47 7.40 -2.86
CA LEU A 147 14.89 8.61 -3.55
C LEU A 147 13.75 9.63 -3.55
N LYS A 148 14.02 10.81 -3.00
CA LYS A 148 13.17 11.99 -3.13
C LYS A 148 13.82 12.95 -4.15
N PRO A 149 13.39 12.97 -5.42
CA PRO A 149 13.84 14.00 -6.36
C PRO A 149 13.46 15.40 -5.87
N THR A 150 14.28 16.40 -6.20
CA THR A 150 13.91 17.81 -6.02
C THR A 150 12.80 18.19 -6.99
N ASP A 151 12.14 19.33 -6.77
CA ASP A 151 11.08 19.81 -7.67
C ASP A 151 11.58 20.03 -9.09
N THR A 152 12.83 20.49 -9.24
CA THR A 152 13.47 20.66 -10.55
C THR A 152 13.75 19.33 -11.22
N GLN A 153 14.27 18.35 -10.48
CA GLN A 153 14.53 17.00 -11.00
C GLN A 153 13.23 16.31 -11.41
N SER A 154 12.17 16.45 -10.60
CA SER A 154 10.86 15.86 -10.86
C SER A 154 10.24 16.46 -12.12
N ARG A 155 10.24 17.80 -12.24
CA ARG A 155 9.76 18.50 -13.44
C ARG A 155 10.54 18.09 -14.69
N HIS A 156 11.87 18.04 -14.60
CA HIS A 156 12.68 17.63 -15.75
C HIS A 156 12.43 16.18 -16.17
N ALA A 157 12.27 15.26 -15.22
CA ALA A 157 11.98 13.86 -15.51
C ALA A 157 10.57 13.65 -16.09
N LEU A 158 9.59 14.45 -15.68
CA LEU A 158 8.18 14.29 -16.04
C LEU A 158 7.73 15.16 -17.22
N GLN A 159 8.54 16.14 -17.66
CA GLN A 159 8.16 17.12 -18.68
C GLN A 159 7.64 16.51 -20.00
N ASP A 160 8.22 15.39 -20.43
CA ASP A 160 7.92 14.72 -21.70
C ASP A 160 6.93 13.54 -21.54
N THR A 161 6.43 13.32 -20.32
CA THR A 161 5.51 12.21 -20.02
C THR A 161 4.13 12.51 -20.58
N ARG A 162 3.65 11.64 -21.46
CA ARG A 162 2.35 11.68 -22.13
C ARG A 162 1.45 10.56 -21.61
N ALA A 163 0.89 10.78 -20.44
CA ALA A 163 -0.04 9.86 -19.78
C ALA A 163 -1.43 10.50 -19.60
N LEU A 164 -2.41 9.66 -19.33
CA LEU A 164 -3.73 10.08 -18.84
C LEU A 164 -3.73 10.05 -17.31
N ILE A 165 -3.79 11.22 -16.68
CA ILE A 165 -3.79 11.37 -15.23
C ILE A 165 -5.22 11.57 -14.72
N LEU A 166 -5.69 10.65 -13.90
CA LEU A 166 -7.02 10.67 -13.30
C LEU A 166 -6.89 11.09 -11.83
N LEU A 167 -7.46 12.25 -11.49
CA LEU A 167 -7.42 12.82 -10.15
C LEU A 167 -8.79 12.72 -9.50
N ASP A 168 -8.92 11.85 -8.49
CA ASP A 168 -10.17 11.62 -7.78
C ASP A 168 -10.17 12.33 -6.42
N ASP A 169 -11.34 12.85 -6.05
CA ASP A 169 -11.60 13.56 -4.79
C ASP A 169 -10.69 14.78 -4.56
N VAL A 170 -10.68 15.68 -5.56
CA VAL A 170 -9.88 16.90 -5.56
C VAL A 170 -10.50 17.94 -4.63
N GLU A 171 -9.99 18.00 -3.39
CA GLU A 171 -10.38 18.97 -2.37
C GLU A 171 -9.34 20.09 -2.16
N VAL A 172 -8.20 20.03 -2.84
CA VAL A 172 -7.11 21.02 -2.73
C VAL A 172 -7.43 22.34 -3.45
N PRO A 173 -6.79 23.46 -3.08
CA PRO A 173 -6.91 24.75 -3.77
C PRO A 173 -6.53 24.69 -5.26
N ARG A 174 -6.94 25.72 -6.01
CA ARG A 174 -6.70 25.78 -7.46
C ARG A 174 -5.22 25.80 -7.80
N GLU A 175 -4.46 26.62 -7.09
CA GLU A 175 -3.02 26.78 -7.24
C GLU A 175 -2.26 25.45 -7.07
N ASP A 176 -2.75 24.58 -6.19
CA ASP A 176 -2.18 23.27 -5.94
C ASP A 176 -2.44 22.31 -7.10
N VAL A 177 -3.62 22.37 -7.71
CA VAL A 177 -3.94 21.59 -8.91
C VAL A 177 -3.13 22.07 -10.10
N GLU A 178 -2.98 23.38 -10.28
CA GLU A 178 -2.17 23.98 -11.34
C GLU A 178 -0.70 23.59 -11.18
N ALA A 179 -0.15 23.64 -9.96
CA ALA A 179 1.22 23.20 -9.68
C ALA A 179 1.44 21.71 -9.99
N LEU A 180 0.44 20.85 -9.75
CA LEU A 180 0.48 19.44 -10.10
C LEU A 180 0.45 19.23 -11.63
N MET A 181 -0.36 20.01 -12.35
CA MET A 181 -0.42 19.97 -13.81
C MET A 181 0.88 20.46 -14.45
N ASP A 182 1.47 21.53 -13.91
CA ASP A 182 2.75 22.08 -14.34
C ASP A 182 3.92 21.12 -14.08
N ALA A 183 3.76 20.16 -13.17
CA ALA A 183 4.76 19.12 -12.92
C ALA A 183 4.85 18.09 -14.06
N VAL A 184 3.77 17.88 -14.82
CA VAL A 184 3.67 16.89 -15.90
C VAL A 184 2.93 17.48 -17.13
N PRO A 185 3.48 18.55 -17.74
CA PRO A 185 2.75 19.42 -18.68
C PRO A 185 2.32 18.74 -19.99
N ALA A 186 2.98 17.64 -20.40
CA ALA A 186 2.62 16.91 -21.62
C ALA A 186 1.49 15.87 -21.42
N SER A 187 1.02 15.68 -20.18
CA SER A 187 -0.06 14.74 -19.84
C SER A 187 -1.44 15.40 -19.83
N THR A 188 -2.50 14.61 -20.04
CA THR A 188 -3.88 15.09 -19.96
C THR A 188 -4.51 14.70 -18.63
N PHE A 189 -5.29 15.61 -18.04
CA PHE A 189 -5.88 15.45 -16.72
C PHE A 189 -7.40 15.31 -16.78
N LEU A 190 -7.96 14.28 -16.13
CA LEU A 190 -9.39 14.21 -15.82
C LEU A 190 -9.57 14.24 -14.31
N LEU A 191 -10.29 15.23 -13.81
CA LEU A 191 -10.42 15.50 -12.39
C LEU A 191 -11.86 15.31 -11.92
N ALA A 192 -12.04 14.86 -10.68
CA ALA A 192 -13.30 14.82 -9.98
C ALA A 192 -13.24 15.70 -8.72
N SER A 193 -14.08 16.73 -8.66
CA SER A 193 -14.11 17.70 -7.57
C SER A 193 -15.54 17.88 -7.01
N PRO A 194 -15.71 18.26 -5.74
CA PRO A 194 -17.04 18.56 -5.20
C PRO A 194 -17.65 19.82 -5.84
N GLU A 195 -16.81 20.81 -6.15
CA GLU A 195 -17.17 22.08 -6.75
C GLU A 195 -16.19 22.41 -7.86
N ARG A 196 -16.60 23.28 -8.80
CA ARG A 196 -15.72 23.73 -9.88
C ARG A 196 -14.53 24.49 -9.29
N ARG A 197 -13.32 23.96 -9.48
CA ARG A 197 -12.05 24.52 -9.03
C ARG A 197 -11.31 25.25 -10.15
N LEU A 198 -11.43 24.76 -11.39
CA LEU A 198 -10.64 25.25 -12.51
C LEU A 198 -11.44 26.21 -13.40
N TRP A 199 -10.75 27.24 -13.91
CA TRP A 199 -11.28 28.22 -14.86
C TRP A 199 -10.35 28.30 -16.10
N GLY A 200 -10.74 29.06 -17.13
CA GLY A 200 -9.96 29.19 -18.36
C GLY A 200 -10.21 28.05 -19.35
N GLU A 201 -9.14 27.48 -19.90
CA GLU A 201 -9.17 26.46 -20.97
C GLU A 201 -9.61 25.07 -20.51
N VAL A 202 -9.88 24.89 -19.21
CA VAL A 202 -10.36 23.63 -18.64
C VAL A 202 -11.84 23.41 -18.96
N ARG A 203 -12.15 22.23 -19.51
CA ARG A 203 -13.54 21.85 -19.78
C ARG A 203 -14.22 21.37 -18.49
N ALA A 204 -15.00 22.24 -17.87
CA ALA A 204 -15.78 21.91 -16.68
C ALA A 204 -17.13 21.27 -17.04
N VAL A 205 -17.44 20.13 -16.42
CA VAL A 205 -18.65 19.34 -16.62
C VAL A 205 -19.38 19.18 -15.30
N ALA A 206 -20.52 19.85 -15.16
CA ALA A 206 -21.39 19.71 -14.01
C ALA A 206 -22.19 18.40 -14.10
N MET A 207 -21.93 17.47 -13.19
CA MET A 207 -22.66 16.21 -13.12
C MET A 207 -24.03 16.41 -12.46
N ARG A 208 -25.08 15.94 -13.13
CA ARG A 208 -26.47 15.98 -12.64
C ARG A 208 -26.92 14.63 -12.10
N GLY A 209 -28.04 14.63 -11.38
CA GLY A 209 -28.72 13.41 -10.95
C GLY A 209 -29.16 12.57 -12.14
N LEU A 210 -29.34 11.27 -11.93
CA LEU A 210 -29.79 10.35 -12.98
C LEU A 210 -31.23 10.65 -13.39
N PRO A 211 -31.57 10.49 -14.68
CA PRO A 211 -32.95 10.50 -15.12
C PRO A 211 -33.71 9.32 -14.49
N LEU A 212 -35.03 9.44 -14.44
CA LEU A 212 -35.90 8.50 -13.72
C LEU A 212 -35.69 7.04 -14.14
N GLU A 213 -35.57 6.76 -15.43
CA GLU A 213 -35.37 5.39 -15.93
C GLU A 213 -34.06 4.77 -15.42
N ALA A 214 -32.95 5.52 -15.51
CA ALA A 214 -31.65 5.09 -15.01
C ALA A 214 -31.64 4.98 -13.47
N ALA A 215 -32.33 5.88 -12.78
CA ALA A 215 -32.50 5.83 -11.32
C ALA A 215 -33.27 4.58 -10.88
N ARG A 216 -34.33 4.19 -11.59
CA ARG A 216 -35.07 2.95 -11.35
C ARG A 216 -34.21 1.73 -11.58
N ALA A 217 -33.50 1.66 -12.72
CA ALA A 217 -32.57 0.56 -13.00
C ALA A 217 -31.48 0.45 -11.93
N LEU A 218 -30.99 1.57 -11.40
CA LEU A 218 -30.02 1.59 -10.31
C LEU A 218 -30.60 1.02 -9.01
N MET A 219 -31.84 1.37 -8.65
CA MET A 219 -32.52 0.81 -7.48
C MET A 219 -32.80 -0.69 -7.64
N GLU A 220 -33.25 -1.14 -8.80
CA GLU A 220 -33.45 -2.56 -9.12
C GLU A 220 -32.17 -3.36 -8.96
N ARG A 221 -31.04 -2.82 -9.43
CA ARG A 221 -29.71 -3.44 -9.27
C ARG A 221 -29.33 -3.58 -7.80
N GLU A 222 -29.67 -2.61 -6.95
CA GLU A 222 -29.37 -2.68 -5.52
C GLU A 222 -30.29 -3.67 -4.78
N LEU A 223 -31.56 -3.73 -5.19
CA LEU A 223 -32.56 -4.66 -4.65
C LEU A 223 -32.36 -6.11 -5.12
N ASP A 224 -31.57 -6.31 -6.17
CA ASP A 224 -31.36 -7.60 -6.85
C ASP A 224 -32.66 -8.21 -7.41
N ARG A 225 -33.59 -7.35 -7.83
CA ARG A 225 -34.87 -7.70 -8.46
C ARG A 225 -35.48 -6.51 -9.18
N SER A 226 -36.40 -6.77 -10.10
CA SER A 226 -37.24 -5.73 -10.69
C SER A 226 -38.22 -5.13 -9.67
N LEU A 227 -38.58 -3.87 -9.89
CA LEU A 227 -39.62 -3.19 -9.09
C LEU A 227 -41.00 -3.72 -9.46
N ALA A 228 -41.81 -4.01 -8.43
CA ALA A 228 -43.22 -4.33 -8.63
C ALA A 228 -44.01 -3.07 -9.03
N ALA A 229 -45.17 -3.25 -9.68
CA ALA A 229 -45.96 -2.14 -10.22
C ALA A 229 -46.41 -1.13 -9.13
N ASP A 230 -46.67 -1.62 -7.91
CA ASP A 230 -47.03 -0.85 -6.73
C ASP A 230 -45.84 -0.12 -6.07
N GLU A 231 -44.60 -0.53 -6.37
CA GLU A 231 -43.38 0.13 -5.89
C GLU A 231 -42.94 1.30 -6.77
N ILE A 232 -43.40 1.37 -8.03
CA ILE A 232 -43.03 2.41 -9.00
C ILE A 232 -43.30 3.82 -8.46
N PRO A 233 -44.49 4.14 -7.89
CA PRO A 233 -44.75 5.48 -7.36
C PRO A 233 -43.83 5.87 -6.20
N ALA A 234 -43.43 4.91 -5.37
CA ALA A 234 -42.50 5.15 -4.28
C ALA A 234 -41.07 5.40 -4.79
N ALA A 235 -40.64 4.66 -5.83
CA ALA A 235 -39.38 4.89 -6.50
C ALA A 235 -39.31 6.28 -7.18
N GLU A 236 -40.41 6.73 -7.79
CA GLU A 236 -40.54 8.08 -8.38
C GLU A 236 -40.50 9.18 -7.31
N ALA A 237 -41.16 8.97 -6.18
CA ALA A 237 -41.13 9.89 -5.06
C ALA A 237 -39.72 10.01 -4.45
N LEU A 238 -39.01 8.89 -4.28
CA LEU A 238 -37.60 8.89 -3.86
C LEU A 238 -36.69 9.59 -4.88
N TRP A 239 -36.88 9.32 -6.17
CA TRP A 239 -36.14 10.02 -7.23
C TRP A 239 -36.35 11.54 -7.17
N THR A 240 -37.59 11.99 -6.95
CA THR A 240 -37.92 13.41 -6.82
C THR A 240 -37.27 14.02 -5.59
N ALA A 241 -37.42 13.37 -4.42
CA ALA A 241 -36.89 13.88 -3.16
C ALA A 241 -35.36 13.95 -3.14
N LEU A 242 -34.70 12.96 -3.75
CA LEU A 242 -33.24 12.87 -3.84
C LEU A 242 -32.67 13.49 -5.12
N GLN A 243 -33.51 14.12 -5.95
CA GLN A 243 -33.13 14.75 -7.22
C GLN A 243 -32.29 13.83 -8.13
N GLY A 244 -32.62 12.53 -8.15
CA GLY A 244 -31.88 11.53 -8.92
C GLY A 244 -30.45 11.23 -8.43
N HIS A 245 -30.08 11.63 -7.22
CA HIS A 245 -28.73 11.48 -6.70
C HIS A 245 -28.36 9.99 -6.45
N PRO A 246 -27.40 9.40 -7.20
CA PRO A 246 -27.16 7.95 -7.22
C PRO A 246 -26.89 7.32 -5.85
N LEU A 247 -26.00 7.89 -5.05
CA LEU A 247 -25.68 7.33 -3.74
C LEU A 247 -26.88 7.31 -2.81
N GLY A 248 -27.72 8.34 -2.84
CA GLY A 248 -28.92 8.42 -2.00
C GLY A 248 -29.95 7.38 -2.40
N LEU A 249 -30.16 7.19 -3.71
CA LEU A 249 -31.07 6.15 -4.25
C LEU A 249 -30.60 4.75 -3.88
N VAL A 250 -29.30 4.48 -4.02
CA VAL A 250 -28.68 3.21 -3.64
C VAL A 250 -28.79 2.99 -2.12
N GLN A 251 -28.59 4.02 -1.30
CA GLN A 251 -28.77 3.92 0.15
C GLN A 251 -30.23 3.68 0.54
N ALA A 252 -31.20 4.32 -0.13
CA ALA A 252 -32.62 4.11 0.11
C ALA A 252 -33.05 2.67 -0.25
N ALA A 253 -32.61 2.16 -1.40
CA ALA A 253 -32.85 0.79 -1.83
C ALA A 253 -32.15 -0.23 -0.90
N ALA A 254 -30.91 0.05 -0.50
CA ALA A 254 -30.18 -0.78 0.45
C ALA A 254 -30.86 -0.82 1.82
N ALA A 255 -31.39 0.31 2.31
CA ALA A 255 -32.17 0.37 3.55
C ALA A 255 -33.45 -0.47 3.45
N ALA A 256 -34.20 -0.36 2.34
CA ALA A 256 -35.37 -1.19 2.09
C ALA A 256 -35.02 -2.69 2.14
N ARG A 257 -33.93 -3.09 1.49
CA ARG A 257 -33.46 -4.48 1.45
C ARG A 257 -32.98 -4.99 2.82
N ALA A 258 -32.14 -4.22 3.49
CA ALA A 258 -31.48 -4.64 4.73
C ALA A 258 -32.42 -4.64 5.94
N GLU A 259 -33.43 -3.78 5.95
CA GLU A 259 -34.40 -3.65 7.05
C GLU A 259 -35.73 -4.33 6.77
N GLY A 260 -35.90 -4.97 5.59
CA GLY A 260 -37.17 -5.59 5.19
C GLY A 260 -38.33 -4.60 5.06
N ARG A 261 -38.03 -3.31 4.81
CA ARG A 261 -39.03 -2.25 4.63
C ARG A 261 -39.49 -2.20 3.18
N SER A 262 -40.75 -1.81 2.96
CA SER A 262 -41.21 -1.46 1.61
C SER A 262 -40.60 -0.14 1.15
N LEU A 263 -40.40 0.01 -0.16
CA LEU A 263 -39.96 1.29 -0.73
C LEU A 263 -40.91 2.44 -0.41
N ALA A 264 -42.21 2.15 -0.28
CA ALA A 264 -43.21 3.12 0.15
C ALA A 264 -42.92 3.65 1.56
N ALA A 265 -42.55 2.77 2.51
CA ALA A 265 -42.20 3.19 3.86
C ALA A 265 -40.91 4.03 3.90
N VAL A 266 -39.92 3.68 3.09
CA VAL A 266 -38.69 4.48 2.95
C VAL A 266 -38.99 5.83 2.31
N SER A 267 -39.81 5.86 1.26
CA SER A 267 -40.24 7.10 0.60
C SER A 267 -40.97 8.04 1.55
N GLU A 268 -41.80 7.52 2.46
CA GLU A 268 -42.53 8.34 3.43
C GLU A 268 -41.57 8.98 4.45
N ALA A 269 -40.55 8.23 4.89
CA ALA A 269 -39.53 8.75 5.81
C ALA A 269 -38.66 9.86 5.19
N VAL A 270 -38.64 9.98 3.87
CA VAL A 270 -37.82 10.96 3.10
C VAL A 270 -38.64 12.20 2.67
N ARG A 271 -39.95 12.27 2.98
CA ARG A 271 -40.84 13.42 2.68
C ARG A 271 -40.50 14.69 3.52
N PRO A 272 -40.94 15.91 3.11
CA PRO A 272 -40.07 17.06 2.93
C PRO A 272 -39.50 17.68 4.22
N GLY A 273 -38.18 17.90 4.17
CA GLY A 273 -37.32 18.54 5.15
C GLY A 273 -35.92 18.68 4.54
N SER A 274 -34.91 18.00 5.10
CA SER A 274 -33.57 17.82 4.53
C SER A 274 -33.40 16.41 3.92
N PRO A 275 -33.88 16.14 2.69
CA PRO A 275 -33.87 14.78 2.11
C PRO A 275 -32.48 14.16 1.98
N GLU A 276 -31.43 14.97 1.84
CA GLU A 276 -30.02 14.54 1.82
C GLU A 276 -29.59 13.89 3.15
N GLN A 277 -30.23 14.24 4.26
CA GLN A 277 -29.95 13.72 5.60
C GLN A 277 -30.97 12.66 6.04
N ALA A 278 -32.16 12.64 5.43
CA ALA A 278 -33.24 11.75 5.84
C ALA A 278 -32.86 10.26 5.70
N VAL A 279 -32.26 9.87 4.57
CA VAL A 279 -31.82 8.48 4.37
C VAL A 279 -30.68 8.10 5.33
N PRO A 280 -29.57 8.87 5.44
CA PRO A 280 -28.54 8.58 6.44
C PRO A 280 -29.06 8.54 7.87
N ALA A 281 -29.96 9.45 8.27
CA ALA A 281 -30.53 9.48 9.61
C ALA A 281 -31.40 8.26 9.91
N MET A 282 -32.24 7.85 8.95
CA MET A 282 -33.03 6.63 9.06
C MET A 282 -32.14 5.40 9.21
N VAL A 283 -31.11 5.27 8.36
CA VAL A 283 -30.18 4.14 8.41
C VAL A 283 -29.41 4.12 9.73
N LEU A 284 -28.88 5.27 10.18
CA LEU A 284 -28.18 5.39 11.46
C LEU A 284 -29.06 4.97 12.64
N ALA A 285 -30.34 5.34 12.64
CA ALA A 285 -31.29 4.96 13.69
C ALA A 285 -31.55 3.44 13.76
N GLY A 286 -31.31 2.72 12.66
CA GLY A 286 -31.44 1.26 12.57
C GLY A 286 -30.16 0.49 12.86
N LEU A 287 -29.01 1.16 13.05
CA LEU A 287 -27.73 0.50 13.30
C LEU A 287 -27.62 0.01 14.75
N GLY A 288 -27.00 -1.16 14.93
CA GLY A 288 -26.64 -1.68 16.24
C GLY A 288 -25.47 -0.93 16.89
N GLU A 289 -25.23 -1.17 18.17
CA GLU A 289 -24.16 -0.50 18.93
C GLU A 289 -22.78 -0.70 18.28
N ALA A 290 -22.44 -1.92 17.86
CA ALA A 290 -21.17 -2.22 17.21
C ALA A 290 -20.99 -1.45 15.88
N GLU A 291 -22.04 -1.35 15.07
CA GLU A 291 -22.04 -0.60 13.81
C GLU A 291 -21.87 0.90 14.06
N LEU A 292 -22.59 1.46 15.03
CA LEU A 292 -22.46 2.86 15.43
C LEU A 292 -21.05 3.21 15.93
N ARG A 293 -20.40 2.31 16.69
CA ARG A 293 -19.01 2.47 17.11
C ARG A 293 -18.06 2.60 15.92
N VAL A 294 -18.22 1.75 14.90
CA VAL A 294 -17.41 1.81 13.68
C VAL A 294 -17.64 3.11 12.92
N VAL A 295 -18.90 3.54 12.77
CA VAL A 295 -19.25 4.79 12.11
C VAL A 295 -18.64 5.99 12.82
N ALA A 296 -18.77 6.07 14.15
CA ALA A 296 -18.21 7.17 14.94
C ALA A 296 -16.67 7.16 14.91
N ALA A 297 -16.05 5.99 14.99
CA ALA A 297 -14.60 5.82 14.86
C ALA A 297 -14.07 6.32 13.51
N LEU A 298 -14.71 5.95 12.39
CA LEU A 298 -14.34 6.46 11.06
C LEU A 298 -14.57 7.97 10.95
N ALA A 299 -15.68 8.47 11.47
CA ALA A 299 -15.98 9.91 11.44
C ALA A 299 -14.95 10.73 12.24
N ALA A 300 -14.50 10.20 13.37
CA ALA A 300 -13.51 10.82 14.26
C ALA A 300 -12.17 11.07 13.57
N VAL A 301 -11.73 10.16 12.70
CA VAL A 301 -10.46 10.26 11.95
C VAL A 301 -10.61 10.92 10.58
N GLY A 302 -11.72 11.61 10.32
CA GLY A 302 -11.93 12.36 9.08
C GLY A 302 -12.73 11.63 7.99
N GLY A 303 -13.17 10.39 8.26
CA GLY A 303 -13.91 9.55 7.31
C GLY A 303 -13.06 8.98 6.17
N GLY A 304 -11.72 9.07 6.28
CA GLY A 304 -10.77 8.46 5.35
C GLY A 304 -10.69 6.93 5.48
N PRO A 305 -10.01 6.26 4.55
CA PRO A 305 -9.83 4.81 4.59
C PRO A 305 -8.96 4.39 5.79
N LEU A 306 -9.45 3.44 6.59
CA LEU A 306 -8.71 2.76 7.65
C LEU A 306 -8.74 1.25 7.47
N ARG A 307 -7.66 0.57 7.87
CA ARG A 307 -7.61 -0.89 7.85
C ARG A 307 -8.56 -1.52 8.88
N ALA A 308 -9.03 -2.73 8.58
CA ALA A 308 -9.96 -3.46 9.46
C ALA A 308 -9.37 -3.75 10.85
N ASP A 309 -8.10 -4.14 10.94
CA ASP A 309 -7.39 -4.40 12.19
C ASP A 309 -7.32 -3.13 13.08
N HIS A 310 -6.97 -1.98 12.50
CA HIS A 310 -6.95 -0.71 13.23
C HIS A 310 -8.34 -0.23 13.62
N LEU A 311 -9.36 -0.46 12.79
CA LEU A 311 -10.76 -0.21 13.18
C LEU A 311 -11.19 -1.13 14.32
N GLY A 312 -10.81 -2.41 14.31
CA GLY A 312 -11.06 -3.35 15.40
C GLY A 312 -10.43 -2.89 16.70
N ALA A 313 -9.18 -2.42 16.66
CA ALA A 313 -8.49 -1.87 17.82
C ALA A 313 -9.15 -0.57 18.33
N LEU A 314 -9.45 0.37 17.44
CA LEU A 314 -10.07 1.66 17.77
C LEU A 314 -11.47 1.46 18.38
N THR A 315 -12.23 0.54 17.81
CA THR A 315 -13.59 0.22 18.23
C THR A 315 -13.64 -0.77 19.38
N GLY A 316 -12.58 -1.49 19.71
CA GLY A 316 -12.59 -2.59 20.67
C GLY A 316 -13.41 -3.81 20.21
N ILE A 317 -13.55 -4.01 18.90
CA ILE A 317 -14.30 -5.11 18.30
C ILE A 317 -13.29 -6.10 17.71
N PRO A 318 -13.09 -7.30 18.33
CA PRO A 318 -12.03 -8.22 17.91
C PRO A 318 -12.31 -8.96 16.60
N ASN A 319 -13.58 -9.16 16.23
CA ASN A 319 -14.01 -9.74 14.95
C ASN A 319 -14.93 -8.73 14.26
N ILE A 320 -14.31 -7.77 13.57
CA ILE A 320 -14.99 -6.58 13.05
C ILE A 320 -15.58 -6.82 11.65
N GLU A 321 -15.13 -7.86 10.95
CA GLU A 321 -15.50 -8.20 9.59
C GLU A 321 -17.01 -8.33 9.39
N PRO A 322 -17.78 -9.04 10.24
CA PRO A 322 -19.24 -9.10 10.11
C PRO A 322 -19.92 -7.73 10.28
N VAL A 323 -19.36 -6.86 11.13
CA VAL A 323 -19.87 -5.50 11.34
C VAL A 323 -19.63 -4.66 10.08
N LEU A 324 -18.44 -4.78 9.48
CA LEU A 324 -18.09 -4.11 8.23
C LEU A 324 -18.94 -4.61 7.06
N GLU A 325 -19.21 -5.92 6.99
CA GLU A 325 -20.13 -6.51 6.00
C GLU A 325 -21.54 -5.94 6.11
N GLY A 326 -22.07 -5.82 7.34
CA GLY A 326 -23.37 -5.19 7.61
C GLY A 326 -23.42 -3.71 7.18
N LEU A 327 -22.36 -2.96 7.46
CA LEU A 327 -22.25 -1.55 7.05
C LEU A 327 -22.07 -1.39 5.53
N LEU A 328 -21.35 -2.31 4.88
CA LEU A 328 -21.20 -2.36 3.42
C LEU A 328 -22.52 -2.66 2.73
N ALA A 329 -23.29 -3.61 3.27
CA ALA A 329 -24.60 -3.98 2.75
C ALA A 329 -25.60 -2.81 2.81
N ARG A 330 -25.47 -1.94 3.81
CA ARG A 330 -26.29 -0.72 3.98
C ARG A 330 -25.68 0.53 3.32
N ARG A 331 -24.53 0.39 2.66
CA ARG A 331 -23.85 1.48 1.94
C ARG A 331 -23.47 2.66 2.84
N VAL A 332 -23.21 2.36 4.12
CA VAL A 332 -22.71 3.32 5.12
C VAL A 332 -21.22 3.55 4.93
N VAL A 333 -20.48 2.45 4.70
CA VAL A 333 -19.03 2.46 4.44
C VAL A 333 -18.72 2.00 3.01
N GLN A 334 -17.53 2.34 2.53
CA GLN A 334 -16.97 1.87 1.26
C GLN A 334 -15.68 1.10 1.51
N ALA A 335 -15.45 0.05 0.73
CA ALA A 335 -14.22 -0.75 0.79
C ALA A 335 -13.23 -0.34 -0.31
N HIS A 336 -11.98 -0.16 0.11
CA HIS A 336 -10.79 0.16 -0.70
C HIS A 336 -9.73 -0.94 -0.61
N SER A 337 -10.09 -2.11 -0.06
CA SER A 337 -9.31 -3.36 0.12
C SER A 337 -7.81 -3.17 0.43
N PRO A 338 -7.36 -3.40 1.68
CA PRO A 338 -8.10 -3.90 2.86
C PRO A 338 -8.72 -2.79 3.73
N ARG A 339 -8.87 -1.57 3.21
CA ARG A 339 -9.30 -0.39 3.99
C ARG A 339 -10.78 -0.03 3.79
N TYR A 340 -11.35 0.70 4.74
CA TYR A 340 -12.75 1.10 4.77
C TYR A 340 -12.88 2.58 5.09
N SER A 341 -13.73 3.30 4.34
CA SER A 341 -14.00 4.72 4.56
C SER A 341 -15.49 4.95 4.81
N LEU A 342 -15.81 6.03 5.52
CA LEU A 342 -17.20 6.43 5.73
C LEU A 342 -17.71 7.18 4.50
N THR A 343 -18.94 6.92 4.07
CA THR A 343 -19.55 7.68 2.97
C THR A 343 -19.86 9.11 3.41
N ALA A 344 -19.73 10.07 2.48
CA ALA A 344 -19.84 11.49 2.78
C ALA A 344 -21.16 11.90 3.50
N PRO A 345 -22.35 11.42 3.09
CA PRO A 345 -23.60 11.79 3.78
C PRO A 345 -23.61 11.38 5.27
N PHE A 346 -23.03 10.23 5.60
CA PHE A 346 -22.92 9.76 6.98
C PHE A 346 -21.85 10.52 7.75
N LEU A 347 -20.71 10.83 7.11
CA LEU A 347 -19.66 11.66 7.72
C LEU A 347 -20.18 13.03 8.13
N GLU A 348 -20.91 13.72 7.24
CA GLU A 348 -21.47 15.03 7.52
C GLU A 348 -22.50 14.97 8.64
N LEU A 349 -23.41 13.99 8.60
CA LEU A 349 -24.45 13.83 9.61
C LEU A 349 -23.85 13.54 10.99
N VAL A 350 -22.92 12.59 11.09
CA VAL A 350 -22.33 12.16 12.37
C VAL A 350 -21.48 13.28 12.98
N ARG A 351 -20.71 14.03 12.18
CA ARG A 351 -19.95 15.19 12.67
C ARG A 351 -20.84 16.27 13.30
N ARG A 352 -22.08 16.40 12.84
CA ARG A 352 -23.04 17.39 13.37
C ARG A 352 -23.83 16.90 14.58
N THR A 353 -24.04 15.58 14.68
CA THR A 353 -25.03 15.02 15.61
C THR A 353 -24.41 14.23 16.76
N GLN A 354 -23.16 13.78 16.64
CA GLN A 354 -22.49 12.95 17.64
C GLN A 354 -21.27 13.64 18.22
N ASP A 355 -21.02 13.37 19.51
CA ASP A 355 -19.74 13.68 20.13
C ASP A 355 -18.70 12.66 19.67
N LEU A 356 -17.68 13.16 18.98
CA LEU A 356 -16.59 12.36 18.41
C LEU A 356 -15.34 12.37 19.29
N ASP A 357 -15.26 13.23 20.30
CA ASP A 357 -14.05 13.40 21.08
C ASP A 357 -13.58 12.11 21.78
N PRO A 358 -14.46 11.27 22.37
CA PRO A 358 -14.04 9.98 22.93
C PRO A 358 -13.34 9.07 21.91
N TRP A 359 -13.78 9.11 20.65
CA TRP A 359 -13.20 8.33 19.56
C TRP A 359 -11.88 8.92 19.07
N ARG A 360 -11.79 10.25 19.00
CA ARG A 360 -10.56 10.96 18.64
C ARG A 360 -9.46 10.75 19.68
N GLU A 361 -9.81 10.71 20.96
CA GLU A 361 -8.88 10.36 22.04
C GLU A 361 -8.38 8.91 21.96
N ARG A 362 -9.23 7.98 21.52
CA ARG A 362 -8.81 6.60 21.27
C ARG A 362 -7.91 6.51 20.03
N ALA A 363 -8.23 7.23 18.96
CA ALA A 363 -7.41 7.28 17.75
C ALA A 363 -6.02 7.84 18.05
N LEU A 364 -5.94 8.91 18.84
CA LEU A 364 -4.68 9.50 19.29
C LEU A 364 -3.81 8.50 20.05
N ARG A 365 -4.39 7.73 20.98
CA ARG A 365 -3.67 6.67 21.70
C ARG A 365 -3.23 5.55 20.77
N LEU A 366 -4.15 5.04 19.94
CA LEU A 366 -3.87 3.96 19.00
C LEU A 366 -2.72 4.31 18.06
N PHE A 367 -2.76 5.47 17.41
CA PHE A 367 -1.72 5.86 16.47
C PHE A 367 -0.40 6.20 17.15
N ALA A 368 -0.42 6.72 18.38
CA ALA A 368 0.79 6.89 19.16
C ALA A 368 1.44 5.53 19.48
N ASP A 369 0.65 4.57 19.98
CA ASP A 369 1.13 3.22 20.30
C ASP A 369 1.66 2.50 19.05
N LEU A 370 0.94 2.57 17.93
CA LEU A 370 1.37 1.99 16.65
C LEU A 370 2.67 2.63 16.16
N ALA A 371 2.77 3.96 16.18
CA ALA A 371 3.98 4.64 15.74
C ALA A 371 5.19 4.34 16.64
N GLU A 372 4.96 4.15 17.95
CA GLU A 372 6.02 3.74 18.88
C GLU A 372 6.47 2.29 18.66
N GLN A 373 5.53 1.37 18.39
CA GLN A 373 5.79 -0.05 18.12
C GLN A 373 6.47 -0.27 16.76
N HIS A 374 6.08 0.50 15.75
CA HIS A 374 6.54 0.37 14.37
C HIS A 374 7.61 1.39 13.99
N ARG A 375 8.39 1.88 14.96
CA ARG A 375 9.46 2.87 14.74
C ARG A 375 10.49 2.47 13.68
N THR A 376 10.64 1.17 13.42
CA THR A 376 11.55 0.59 12.42
C THR A 376 10.84 -0.03 11.22
N ASP A 377 9.50 -0.06 11.19
CA ASP A 377 8.68 -0.63 10.11
C ASP A 377 7.56 0.35 9.69
N ALA A 378 7.93 1.31 8.86
CA ALA A 378 7.09 2.44 8.49
C ALA A 378 5.86 2.08 7.63
N ALA A 379 5.85 0.91 6.98
CA ALA A 379 4.89 0.60 5.92
C ALA A 379 3.43 0.59 6.41
N GLY A 380 3.18 -0.02 7.58
CA GLY A 380 1.82 -0.10 8.14
C GLY A 380 1.24 1.26 8.57
N LEU A 381 2.09 2.18 9.06
CA LEU A 381 1.68 3.51 9.49
C LEU A 381 1.39 4.45 8.30
N LEU A 382 2.10 4.27 7.19
CA LEU A 382 1.93 5.07 5.98
C LEU A 382 0.61 4.80 5.27
N GLU A 383 0.05 3.60 5.40
CA GLU A 383 -1.27 3.28 4.84
C GLU A 383 -2.40 4.10 5.48
N ASP A 384 -2.21 4.53 6.73
CA ASP A 384 -3.19 5.30 7.51
C ASP A 384 -2.75 6.76 7.73
N SER A 385 -1.82 7.25 6.90
CA SER A 385 -1.22 8.58 7.01
C SER A 385 -2.24 9.72 7.13
N ASP A 386 -3.37 9.59 6.43
CA ASP A 386 -4.41 10.63 6.40
C ASP A 386 -5.19 10.67 7.72
N ALA A 387 -5.42 9.50 8.33
CA ALA A 387 -6.06 9.39 9.65
C ALA A 387 -5.11 9.86 10.76
N VAL A 388 -3.82 9.54 10.66
CA VAL A 388 -2.78 10.05 11.57
C VAL A 388 -2.72 11.58 11.49
N ALA A 389 -2.65 12.14 10.28
CA ALA A 389 -2.61 13.58 10.07
C ALA A 389 -3.84 14.29 10.63
N ALA A 390 -5.04 13.74 10.37
CA ALA A 390 -6.30 14.24 10.93
C ALA A 390 -6.30 14.22 12.47
N THR A 391 -5.65 13.21 13.06
CA THR A 391 -5.55 13.06 14.52
C THR A 391 -4.60 14.08 15.14
N VAL A 392 -3.46 14.37 14.49
CA VAL A 392 -2.52 15.42 14.93
C VAL A 392 -3.18 16.80 14.84
N GLU A 393 -3.79 17.11 13.70
CA GLU A 393 -4.53 18.36 13.46
C GLU A 393 -5.61 18.58 14.53
N TRP A 394 -6.43 17.56 14.79
CA TRP A 394 -7.45 17.64 15.84
C TRP A 394 -6.85 17.82 17.24
N ALA A 395 -5.80 17.06 17.60
CA ALA A 395 -5.22 17.15 18.93
C ALA A 395 -4.71 18.57 19.23
N LEU A 396 -4.13 19.23 18.22
CA LEU A 396 -3.73 20.63 18.32
C LEU A 396 -4.93 21.57 18.52
N ALA A 397 -5.95 21.45 17.65
CA ALA A 397 -7.17 22.26 17.73
C ALA A 397 -7.96 22.06 19.04
N ALA A 398 -7.90 20.86 19.62
CA ALA A 398 -8.55 20.51 20.89
C ALA A 398 -7.77 20.98 22.12
N GLY A 399 -6.70 21.77 21.96
CA GLY A 399 -5.90 22.25 23.08
C GLY A 399 -5.07 21.15 23.75
N ARG A 400 -4.67 20.12 23.01
CA ARG A 400 -3.78 19.03 23.46
C ARG A 400 -2.40 19.05 22.78
N PRO A 401 -1.65 20.16 22.89
CA PRO A 401 -0.38 20.32 22.18
C PRO A 401 0.67 19.26 22.55
N GLY A 402 0.72 18.82 23.81
CA GLY A 402 1.70 17.79 24.23
C GLY A 402 1.51 16.45 23.50
N ASP A 403 0.26 16.06 23.24
CA ASP A 403 -0.04 14.81 22.54
C ASP A 403 0.14 14.93 21.03
N ALA A 404 -0.23 16.09 20.45
CA ALA A 404 0.05 16.40 19.05
C ALA A 404 1.57 16.32 18.76
N LEU A 405 2.39 16.91 19.62
CA LEU A 405 3.85 16.84 19.51
C LEU A 405 4.38 15.41 19.65
N ARG A 406 3.84 14.62 20.59
CA ARG A 406 4.24 13.22 20.78
C ARG A 406 3.95 12.39 19.54
N LEU A 407 2.74 12.48 18.99
CA LEU A 407 2.36 11.74 17.79
C LEU A 407 3.16 12.21 16.58
N GLY A 408 3.36 13.52 16.41
CA GLY A 408 4.20 14.10 15.35
C GLY A 408 5.63 13.56 15.37
N ARG A 409 6.24 13.46 16.56
CA ARG A 409 7.55 12.82 16.76
C ARG A 409 7.55 11.34 16.42
N ALA A 410 6.50 10.61 16.79
CA ALA A 410 6.43 9.17 16.58
C ALA A 410 6.34 8.83 15.08
N VAL A 411 5.71 9.68 14.27
CA VAL A 411 5.51 9.43 12.82
C VAL A 411 6.62 10.03 11.93
N ASP A 412 7.52 10.84 12.50
CA ASP A 412 8.63 11.54 11.81
C ASP A 412 9.41 10.63 10.85
N THR A 413 9.95 9.54 11.40
CA THR A 413 10.78 8.59 10.65
C THR A 413 9.98 7.89 9.56
N ALA A 414 8.73 7.50 9.85
CA ALA A 414 7.90 6.79 8.89
C ALA A 414 7.56 7.67 7.67
N LEU A 415 7.19 8.93 7.90
CA LEU A 415 6.86 9.87 6.81
C LEU A 415 8.08 10.22 5.96
N ALA A 416 9.24 10.43 6.59
CA ALA A 416 10.49 10.75 5.90
C ALA A 416 10.98 9.58 5.03
N LEU A 417 11.05 8.36 5.59
CA LEU A 417 11.49 7.16 4.87
C LEU A 417 10.45 6.68 3.85
N GLY A 418 9.16 6.90 4.13
CA GLY A 418 8.03 6.63 3.25
C GLY A 418 7.85 7.60 2.10
N LEU A 419 8.77 8.56 1.93
CA LEU A 419 8.75 9.58 0.89
C LEU A 419 7.49 10.49 0.90
N ARG A 420 6.77 10.56 2.02
CA ARG A 420 5.62 11.46 2.24
C ARG A 420 6.10 12.83 2.75
N TRP A 421 7.04 13.42 2.02
CA TRP A 421 7.78 14.63 2.44
C TRP A 421 6.89 15.87 2.53
N GLY A 422 5.86 16.00 1.71
CA GLY A 422 4.84 17.04 1.84
C GLY A 422 4.09 16.91 3.17
N LEU A 423 3.58 15.71 3.47
CA LEU A 423 2.87 15.46 4.73
C LEU A 423 3.79 15.58 5.95
N TRP A 424 5.02 15.10 5.83
CA TRP A 424 6.06 15.26 6.85
C TRP A 424 6.27 16.73 7.20
N GLY A 425 6.35 17.62 6.21
CA GLY A 425 6.45 19.06 6.41
C GLY A 425 5.30 19.62 7.25
N ARG A 426 4.05 19.31 6.90
CA ARG A 426 2.87 19.77 7.67
C ARG A 426 2.88 19.24 9.10
N VAL A 427 3.24 17.97 9.30
CA VAL A 427 3.32 17.39 10.65
C VAL A 427 4.42 18.07 11.49
N LEU A 428 5.55 18.45 10.87
CA LEU A 428 6.60 19.20 11.55
C LEU A 428 6.16 20.62 11.89
N GLU A 429 5.43 21.31 11.02
CA GLU A 429 4.84 22.62 11.28
C GLU A 429 3.88 22.58 12.48
N TRP A 430 2.95 21.61 12.49
CA TRP A 430 2.08 21.37 13.65
C TRP A 430 2.88 21.00 14.90
N SER A 431 3.99 20.28 14.77
CA SER A 431 4.86 19.93 15.90
C SER A 431 5.57 21.16 16.47
N VAL A 432 5.98 22.13 15.64
CA VAL A 432 6.53 23.41 16.11
C VAL A 432 5.46 24.21 16.86
N GLU A 433 4.25 24.32 16.30
CA GLU A 433 3.13 25.01 16.94
C GLU A 433 2.77 24.36 18.28
N ALA A 434 2.63 23.04 18.29
CA ALA A 434 2.35 22.25 19.48
C ALA A 434 3.43 22.42 20.55
N ALA A 435 4.72 22.35 20.18
CA ALA A 435 5.82 22.53 21.11
C ALA A 435 5.80 23.93 21.75
N ARG A 436 5.54 24.97 20.97
CA ARG A 436 5.38 26.35 21.48
C ARG A 436 4.20 26.47 22.43
N ALA A 437 3.05 25.91 22.05
CA ALA A 437 1.82 25.98 22.84
C ALA A 437 1.94 25.28 24.21
N CYS A 438 2.73 24.20 24.31
CA CYS A 438 3.02 23.53 25.58
C CYS A 438 4.32 23.97 26.27
N GLY A 439 5.07 24.93 25.70
CA GLY A 439 6.35 25.39 26.25
C GLY A 439 7.47 24.34 26.22
N ALA A 440 7.37 23.33 25.36
CA ALA A 440 8.34 22.24 25.25
C ALA A 440 9.55 22.66 24.38
N LEU A 441 10.50 23.39 24.95
CA LEU A 441 11.67 23.92 24.22
C LEU A 441 12.50 22.85 23.49
N SER A 442 12.72 21.67 24.11
CA SER A 442 13.38 20.54 23.44
C SER A 442 12.54 19.98 22.29
N GLY A 443 11.22 20.00 22.44
CA GLY A 443 10.21 19.74 21.41
C GLY A 443 10.41 20.62 20.19
N GLU A 444 10.42 21.93 20.43
CA GLU A 444 10.54 22.97 19.42
C GLU A 444 11.88 22.89 18.70
N ALA A 445 12.98 22.78 19.44
CA ALA A 445 14.32 22.68 18.89
C ALA A 445 14.51 21.44 17.98
N TRP A 446 13.86 20.32 18.32
CA TRP A 446 13.83 19.13 17.47
C TRP A 446 12.99 19.36 16.21
N ALA A 447 11.77 19.89 16.34
CA ALA A 447 10.86 20.07 15.21
C ALA A 447 11.41 21.09 14.19
N LEU A 448 11.98 22.20 14.67
CA LEU A 448 12.67 23.18 13.85
C LEU A 448 13.91 22.60 13.15
N HIS A 449 14.69 21.77 13.85
CA HIS A 449 15.83 21.08 13.25
C HIS A 449 15.39 20.18 12.09
N GLN A 450 14.33 19.38 12.29
CA GLN A 450 13.80 18.51 11.24
C GLN A 450 13.21 19.30 10.07
N LEU A 451 12.45 20.35 10.35
CA LEU A 451 11.87 21.23 9.32
C LEU A 451 12.96 21.89 8.48
N GLY A 452 14.00 22.40 9.14
CA GLY A 452 15.15 23.02 8.49
C GLY A 452 16.00 22.03 7.71
N THR A 453 16.18 20.81 8.23
CA THR A 453 16.86 19.70 7.54
C THR A 453 16.13 19.30 6.27
N ARG A 454 14.80 19.13 6.36
CA ARG A 454 13.94 18.85 5.20
C ARG A 454 14.05 19.96 4.15
N ALA A 455 13.91 21.22 4.56
CA ALA A 455 13.98 22.37 3.67
C ALA A 455 15.35 22.49 2.97
N LEU A 456 16.45 22.27 3.71
CA LEU A 456 17.81 22.21 3.15
C LEU A 456 17.90 21.18 2.03
N CYS A 457 17.38 19.97 2.26
CA CYS A 457 17.46 18.89 1.28
C CYS A 457 16.64 19.17 0.02
N LEU A 458 15.54 19.90 0.15
CA LEU A 458 14.70 20.35 -0.96
C LEU A 458 15.22 21.63 -1.65
N GLY A 459 16.30 22.24 -1.14
CA GLY A 459 16.87 23.48 -1.67
C GLY A 459 16.11 24.75 -1.27
N ASP A 460 15.20 24.68 -0.29
CA ASP A 460 14.48 25.83 0.24
C ASP A 460 15.29 26.51 1.35
N ALA A 461 16.25 27.33 0.96
CA ALA A 461 17.09 28.08 1.89
C ALA A 461 16.29 29.07 2.75
N ALA A 462 15.17 29.59 2.23
CA ALA A 462 14.34 30.58 2.92
C ALA A 462 13.67 29.98 4.16
N THR A 463 13.27 28.70 4.09
CA THR A 463 12.77 27.96 5.26
C THR A 463 13.90 27.32 6.08
N ALA A 464 14.94 26.78 5.41
CA ALA A 464 16.01 26.04 6.07
C ALA A 464 16.81 26.89 7.07
N GLN A 465 17.24 28.08 6.63
CA GLN A 465 18.10 28.95 7.43
C GLN A 465 17.44 29.40 8.75
N PRO A 466 16.26 30.05 8.77
CA PRO A 466 15.66 30.50 10.02
C PRO A 466 15.31 29.33 10.95
N ALA A 467 14.87 28.19 10.41
CA ALA A 467 14.52 27.02 11.22
C ALA A 467 15.76 26.41 11.91
N LEU A 468 16.85 26.18 11.17
CA LEU A 468 18.08 25.61 11.74
C LEU A 468 18.79 26.57 12.70
N VAL A 469 18.81 27.89 12.41
CA VAL A 469 19.40 28.89 13.31
C VAL A 469 18.64 28.94 14.64
N GLU A 470 17.32 28.95 14.60
CA GLU A 470 16.52 28.97 15.83
C GLU A 470 16.61 27.64 16.59
N ALA A 471 16.64 26.51 15.89
CA ALA A 471 16.90 25.20 16.50
C ALA A 471 18.26 25.19 17.23
N LEU A 472 19.31 25.72 16.60
CA LEU A 472 20.64 25.80 17.19
C LEU A 472 20.63 26.64 18.47
N ARG A 473 20.03 27.84 18.42
CA ARG A 473 19.90 28.74 19.57
C ARG A 473 19.21 28.04 20.75
N LEU A 474 18.12 27.33 20.49
CA LEU A 474 17.39 26.59 21.52
C LEU A 474 18.21 25.42 22.07
N ARG A 475 18.88 24.64 21.23
CA ARG A 475 19.74 23.51 21.66
C ARG A 475 20.90 23.98 22.54
N GLU A 476 21.54 25.08 22.18
CA GLU A 476 22.63 25.66 22.98
C GLU A 476 22.13 26.20 24.32
N ALA A 477 20.96 26.86 24.35
CA ALA A 477 20.33 27.30 25.60
C ALA A 477 19.95 26.12 26.52
N LEU A 478 19.61 24.96 25.94
CA LEU A 478 19.28 23.73 26.66
C LEU A 478 20.52 22.90 27.05
N GLY A 479 21.72 23.27 26.60
CA GLY A 479 22.94 22.47 26.81
C GLY A 479 23.01 21.17 25.99
N ASP A 480 22.16 21.01 24.97
CA ASP A 480 22.19 19.87 24.04
C ASP A 480 23.36 20.01 23.06
N SER A 481 24.57 19.70 23.55
CA SER A 481 25.81 19.85 22.79
C SER A 481 25.89 18.97 21.53
N ILE A 482 25.34 17.76 21.59
CA ILE A 482 25.34 16.81 20.47
C ILE A 482 24.32 17.27 19.42
N GLY A 483 23.09 17.60 19.82
CA GLY A 483 22.11 18.14 18.90
C GLY A 483 22.57 19.45 18.27
N ALA A 484 23.16 20.35 19.05
CA ALA A 484 23.71 21.60 18.52
C ALA A 484 24.83 21.35 17.49
N ALA A 485 25.68 20.34 17.69
CA ALA A 485 26.68 19.94 16.70
C ALA A 485 26.06 19.43 15.40
N VAL A 486 25.00 18.61 15.48
CA VAL A 486 24.27 18.13 14.31
C VAL A 486 23.58 19.28 13.57
N THR A 487 22.98 20.23 14.28
CA THR A 487 22.35 21.41 13.65
C THR A 487 23.38 22.33 12.99
N ARG A 488 24.53 22.55 13.63
CA ARG A 488 25.65 23.31 13.02
C ARG A 488 26.15 22.65 11.74
N HIS A 489 26.33 21.34 11.75
CA HIS A 489 26.74 20.59 10.55
C HIS A 489 25.77 20.80 9.38
N ASN A 490 24.45 20.72 9.61
CA ASN A 490 23.48 21.00 8.56
C ASN A 490 23.51 22.47 8.10
N LEU A 491 23.75 23.43 9.00
CA LEU A 491 23.94 24.85 8.64
C LEU A 491 25.20 25.08 7.81
N ASP A 492 26.31 24.41 8.14
CA ASP A 492 27.56 24.48 7.39
C ASP A 492 27.37 23.99 5.95
N ILE A 493 26.59 22.92 5.75
CA ILE A 493 26.19 22.45 4.42
C ILE A 493 25.34 23.50 3.72
N LEU A 494 24.35 24.09 4.40
CA LEU A 494 23.47 25.12 3.83
C LEU A 494 24.27 26.35 3.34
N TRP A 495 25.31 26.75 4.06
CA TRP A 495 26.16 27.90 3.73
C TRP A 495 27.32 27.56 2.78
N GLY A 496 27.51 26.29 2.43
CA GLY A 496 28.65 25.86 1.62
C GLY A 496 30.01 26.04 2.32
N ALA A 497 30.03 25.98 3.65
CA ALA A 497 31.26 26.08 4.41
C ALA A 497 32.15 24.85 4.14
N PRO A 498 33.48 25.01 3.94
CA PRO A 498 34.37 23.88 3.79
C PRO A 498 34.34 23.02 5.07
N PRO A 499 34.51 21.69 4.96
CA PRO A 499 34.55 20.82 6.13
C PRO A 499 35.60 21.34 7.12
N PRO A 500 35.35 21.27 8.45
CA PRO A 500 36.29 21.76 9.43
C PRO A 500 37.64 21.09 9.18
N SER A 501 38.65 21.90 8.85
CA SER A 501 40.02 21.43 8.72
C SER A 501 40.39 20.72 10.01
N ARG A 502 40.86 19.46 9.92
CA ARG A 502 41.60 18.80 11.02
C ARG A 502 42.47 19.87 11.67
N GLY A 503 42.29 20.05 12.97
CA GLY A 503 42.98 21.07 13.74
C GLY A 503 44.43 21.14 13.28
N SER A 504 44.88 22.34 12.93
CA SER A 504 46.31 22.60 12.91
C SER A 504 46.82 22.15 14.27
N ASP A 505 47.80 21.23 14.26
CA ASP A 505 48.74 21.05 15.34
C ASP A 505 49.51 22.37 15.52
N THR A 506 48.81 23.37 16.05
CA THR A 506 49.41 24.51 16.72
C THR A 506 49.38 24.17 18.19
N PRO A 507 50.53 23.91 18.84
CA PRO A 507 50.55 23.71 20.27
C PRO A 507 49.96 24.97 20.94
N PRO A 508 49.27 24.84 22.08
CA PRO A 508 48.70 26.00 22.76
C PRO A 508 49.80 27.01 23.04
N SER A 509 49.55 28.27 22.67
CA SER A 509 50.38 29.41 23.06
C SER A 509 50.59 29.40 24.57
N PRO A 510 51.80 29.72 25.06
CA PRO A 510 52.06 29.74 26.49
C PRO A 510 51.16 30.78 27.17
N PRO A 511 50.71 30.55 28.42
CA PRO A 511 49.97 31.56 29.16
C PRO A 511 50.83 32.81 29.33
N GLY A 512 50.22 33.98 29.10
CA GLY A 512 50.84 35.28 29.33
C GLY A 512 51.24 35.48 30.80
N PRO A 513 52.15 36.43 31.09
CA PRO A 513 52.80 36.55 32.39
C PRO A 513 51.81 36.95 33.49
N THR A 514 51.72 36.11 34.53
CA THR A 514 51.16 36.50 35.82
C THR A 514 52.22 37.25 36.64
N PRO A 515 51.83 38.24 37.47
CA PRO A 515 52.78 38.99 38.29
C PRO A 515 53.31 38.13 39.46
N PRO A 516 54.55 38.35 39.93
CA PRO A 516 55.16 37.47 40.92
C PRO A 516 54.66 37.77 42.35
N PRO A 517 54.45 36.75 43.20
CA PRO A 517 54.49 36.91 44.65
C PRO A 517 55.95 36.86 45.15
N PRO A 518 56.22 37.39 46.35
CA PRO A 518 57.57 37.69 46.79
C PRO A 518 58.39 36.44 47.14
N VAL A 519 59.69 36.59 46.90
CA VAL A 519 60.80 35.70 47.24
C VAL A 519 60.78 35.30 48.71
N LEU A 520 60.98 34.00 48.99
CA LEU A 520 61.72 33.58 50.18
C LEU A 520 62.65 32.40 49.85
N LEU A 521 63.90 32.56 50.30
CA LEU A 521 65.08 31.74 50.09
C LEU A 521 64.90 30.27 50.48
N GLY A 522 65.62 29.37 49.79
CA GLY A 522 65.98 28.10 50.43
C GLY A 522 66.57 27.00 49.55
N VAL A 523 67.89 27.03 49.41
CA VAL A 523 68.79 25.84 49.36
C VAL A 523 69.01 25.12 48.01
N ARG A 524 70.23 25.35 47.53
CA ARG A 524 70.99 24.59 46.53
C ARG A 524 71.33 23.18 47.04
N ALA A 525 71.21 22.15 46.20
CA ALA A 525 72.18 21.04 46.01
C ALA A 525 71.49 19.77 45.45
N LEU A 526 71.74 19.41 44.19
CA LEU A 526 72.13 18.07 43.72
C LEU A 526 72.09 18.03 42.17
N VAL A 527 73.13 18.58 41.52
CA VAL A 527 73.47 18.23 40.13
C VAL A 527 74.72 17.39 40.25
N LEU A 528 74.56 16.06 40.30
CA LEU A 528 75.57 15.02 40.08
C LEU A 528 74.99 13.67 40.56
N LEU A 529 74.18 13.00 39.73
CA LEU A 529 73.92 11.54 39.73
C LEU A 529 72.75 11.21 38.78
N ALA A 530 72.99 11.22 37.46
CA ALA A 530 72.10 10.52 36.50
C ALA A 530 72.76 10.25 35.13
N LEU A 531 74.10 10.20 35.07
CA LEU A 531 74.84 9.95 33.82
C LEU A 531 75.19 8.47 33.55
N PRO A 532 74.47 7.46 34.10
CA PRO A 532 74.45 6.13 33.47
C PRO A 532 73.05 5.53 33.29
N VAL A 533 72.00 6.31 33.02
CA VAL A 533 70.66 5.78 32.65
C VAL A 533 70.34 5.95 31.16
N LEU A 534 71.12 6.72 30.41
CA LEU A 534 70.88 7.01 28.99
C LEU A 534 71.49 6.02 27.99
N VAL A 535 72.06 4.90 28.44
CA VAL A 535 72.62 3.85 27.55
C VAL A 535 72.00 2.46 27.76
N ALA A 536 71.18 2.25 28.81
CA ALA A 536 70.43 0.99 29.01
C ALA A 536 68.96 1.04 28.49
N GLY A 537 68.43 2.23 28.16
CA GLY A 537 67.06 2.38 27.62
C GLY A 537 66.92 2.14 26.11
N ALA A 538 68.03 2.02 25.38
CA ALA A 538 68.04 1.92 23.91
C ALA A 538 68.08 0.48 23.36
N LEU A 539 68.06 -0.55 24.23
CA LEU A 539 67.94 -1.96 23.84
C LEU A 539 66.70 -2.67 24.41
N ALA A 540 65.83 -1.95 25.13
CA ALA A 540 64.57 -2.49 25.67
C ALA A 540 63.29 -2.01 24.95
N THR A 541 63.38 -1.39 23.76
CA THR A 541 62.22 -0.89 23.01
C THR A 541 61.98 -1.56 21.65
N ARG A 542 62.69 -2.65 21.32
CA ARG A 542 62.41 -3.46 20.12
C ARG A 542 61.36 -4.57 20.30
N HIS A 543 60.80 -4.76 21.49
CA HIS A 543 59.82 -5.83 21.77
C HIS A 543 58.35 -5.37 21.87
N LEU A 544 58.03 -4.10 21.57
CA LEU A 544 56.66 -3.58 21.78
C LEU A 544 55.86 -3.31 20.49
N TRP A 545 56.15 -3.97 19.37
CA TRP A 545 55.41 -3.73 18.11
C TRP A 545 55.06 -4.99 17.30
N LEU A 546 55.00 -6.17 17.92
CA LEU A 546 54.31 -7.33 17.33
C LEU A 546 52.98 -7.52 18.05
N ARG A 547 51.89 -7.08 17.43
CA ARG A 547 50.53 -7.31 17.95
C ARG A 547 49.63 -7.89 16.85
N PRO A 548 48.95 -9.01 17.10
CA PRO A 548 47.89 -9.49 16.21
C PRO A 548 46.67 -8.56 16.33
N ALA A 549 46.07 -8.23 15.19
CA ALA A 549 44.85 -7.42 15.10
C ALA A 549 43.97 -7.97 13.97
N VAL A 550 42.65 -7.82 14.10
CA VAL A 550 41.66 -8.46 13.22
C VAL A 550 40.85 -7.39 12.49
N GLY A 551 40.76 -7.49 11.17
CA GLY A 551 39.79 -6.76 10.34
C GLY A 551 38.75 -7.73 9.78
N LEU A 552 37.49 -7.37 9.85
CA LEU A 552 36.36 -8.20 9.39
C LEU A 552 35.55 -7.45 8.33
N VAL A 553 35.30 -8.12 7.20
CA VAL A 553 34.48 -7.56 6.12
C VAL A 553 33.50 -8.62 5.61
N PRO A 554 32.19 -8.34 5.62
CA PRO A 554 31.51 -7.19 6.23
C PRO A 554 31.44 -7.31 7.78
N SER A 555 31.17 -6.20 8.48
CA SER A 555 31.01 -6.16 9.94
C SER A 555 29.64 -6.64 10.44
N ARG A 556 28.68 -6.81 9.52
CA ARG A 556 27.36 -7.44 9.71
C ARG A 556 26.98 -8.14 8.41
N VAL A 557 26.28 -9.27 8.51
CA VAL A 557 25.77 -9.99 7.34
C VAL A 557 24.26 -10.03 7.42
N ASP A 558 23.60 -9.51 6.39
CA ASP A 558 22.16 -9.63 6.19
C ASP A 558 21.87 -10.55 5.00
N PHE A 559 21.05 -11.55 5.24
CA PHE A 559 20.59 -12.49 4.23
C PHE A 559 19.31 -12.01 3.54
N GLY A 560 18.68 -10.94 4.03
CA GLY A 560 17.42 -10.42 3.52
C GLY A 560 16.24 -11.34 3.84
N ALA A 561 15.13 -11.14 3.12
CA ALA A 561 13.91 -11.92 3.26
C ALA A 561 14.00 -13.24 2.48
N ILE A 562 13.89 -14.36 3.19
CA ILE A 562 13.89 -15.73 2.63
C ILE A 562 12.69 -16.49 3.20
N GLU A 563 12.01 -17.25 2.34
CA GLU A 563 10.83 -18.00 2.72
C GLU A 563 11.14 -19.08 3.75
N ILE A 564 10.23 -19.29 4.71
CA ILE A 564 10.36 -20.31 5.75
C ILE A 564 10.60 -21.69 5.12
N GLY A 565 11.66 -22.37 5.55
CA GLY A 565 12.05 -23.70 5.06
C GLY A 565 12.90 -23.70 3.79
N SER A 566 13.04 -22.56 3.10
CA SER A 566 13.92 -22.36 1.95
C SER A 566 15.32 -21.91 2.39
N GLY A 567 16.35 -22.23 1.60
CA GLY A 567 17.74 -21.83 1.85
C GLY A 567 18.18 -20.70 0.93
N GLY A 568 18.73 -19.64 1.50
CA GLY A 568 19.33 -18.55 0.72
C GLY A 568 20.76 -18.83 0.25
N ASP A 569 21.24 -17.98 -0.66
CA ASP A 569 22.64 -18.03 -1.12
C ASP A 569 23.62 -17.77 0.04
N PRO A 570 24.73 -18.55 0.14
CA PRO A 570 25.70 -18.34 1.19
C PRO A 570 26.37 -16.97 1.10
N ARG A 571 26.52 -16.28 2.24
CA ARG A 571 27.25 -15.02 2.37
C ARG A 571 28.58 -15.29 3.07
N THR A 572 29.64 -14.62 2.60
CA THR A 572 31.01 -14.84 3.08
C THR A 572 31.48 -13.69 3.95
N VAL A 573 32.05 -14.02 5.11
CA VAL A 573 32.80 -13.12 5.99
C VAL A 573 34.28 -13.37 5.78
N THR A 574 35.01 -12.33 5.42
CA THR A 574 36.47 -12.37 5.28
C THR A 574 37.12 -11.78 6.52
N LEU A 575 38.04 -12.54 7.10
CA LEU A 575 38.89 -12.14 8.21
C LEU A 575 40.30 -11.86 7.70
N THR A 576 40.81 -10.67 7.99
CA THR A 576 42.17 -10.23 7.62
C THR A 576 42.98 -9.94 8.87
N ASN A 577 44.20 -10.44 8.95
CA ASN A 577 45.14 -10.06 10.01
C ASN A 577 45.75 -8.69 9.67
N THR A 578 45.27 -7.64 10.32
CA THR A 578 45.74 -6.25 10.16
C THR A 578 46.91 -5.92 11.08
N GLY A 579 47.28 -6.85 11.97
CA GLY A 579 48.39 -6.71 12.90
C GLY A 579 49.76 -6.99 12.28
N SER A 580 50.79 -6.75 13.10
CA SER A 580 52.20 -6.99 12.74
C SER A 580 52.73 -8.34 13.22
N ALA A 581 51.90 -9.15 13.91
CA ALA A 581 52.23 -10.49 14.39
C ALA A 581 51.27 -11.55 13.84
N ALA A 582 51.68 -12.82 13.82
CA ALA A 582 50.81 -13.91 13.41
C ALA A 582 49.57 -14.02 14.34
N LEU A 583 48.39 -14.16 13.74
CA LEU A 583 47.11 -14.27 14.43
C LEU A 583 46.67 -15.73 14.43
N THR A 584 46.50 -16.35 15.59
CA THR A 584 45.96 -17.72 15.68
C THR A 584 44.49 -17.67 16.05
N ILE A 585 43.64 -18.30 15.24
CA ILE A 585 42.19 -18.37 15.44
C ILE A 585 41.86 -19.71 16.12
N HIS A 586 41.33 -19.65 17.34
CA HIS A 586 40.96 -20.83 18.12
C HIS A 586 39.69 -21.50 17.61
N GLY A 587 38.72 -20.73 17.12
CA GLY A 587 37.50 -21.28 16.55
C GLY A 587 36.45 -20.23 16.23
N VAL A 588 35.50 -20.65 15.40
CA VAL A 588 34.35 -19.88 14.95
C VAL A 588 33.08 -20.58 15.43
N THR A 589 32.22 -19.86 16.16
CA THR A 589 30.98 -20.42 16.73
C THR A 589 29.79 -19.51 16.48
N LEU A 590 28.59 -20.10 16.38
CA LEU A 590 27.33 -19.37 16.28
C LEU A 590 26.61 -19.38 17.63
N ALA A 591 26.14 -18.21 18.05
CA ALA A 591 25.36 -18.00 19.27
C ALA A 591 24.18 -17.06 19.00
N GLY A 592 23.38 -16.75 20.01
CA GLY A 592 22.27 -15.78 19.92
C GLY A 592 20.90 -16.45 19.90
N THR A 593 19.90 -15.72 19.41
CA THR A 593 18.48 -16.09 19.53
C THR A 593 18.06 -17.20 18.58
N HIS A 594 18.58 -17.20 17.34
CA HIS A 594 18.19 -18.13 16.29
C HIS A 594 19.40 -18.80 15.57
N PRO A 595 20.41 -19.33 16.29
CA PRO A 595 21.63 -19.84 15.65
C PRO A 595 21.37 -21.05 14.74
N ALA A 596 20.30 -21.82 14.99
CA ALA A 596 19.91 -22.97 14.17
C ALA A 596 19.45 -22.59 12.76
N ASP A 597 19.03 -21.34 12.54
CA ASP A 597 18.61 -20.84 11.22
C ASP A 597 19.83 -20.47 10.34
N PHE A 598 21.05 -20.48 10.88
CA PHE A 598 22.28 -20.15 10.17
C PHE A 598 23.23 -21.35 10.18
N THR A 599 23.68 -21.77 9.00
CA THR A 599 24.57 -22.93 8.87
C THR A 599 25.89 -22.50 8.23
N ALA A 600 27.02 -22.86 8.84
CA ALA A 600 28.34 -22.67 8.22
C ALA A 600 28.47 -23.61 7.01
N VAL A 601 28.67 -23.03 5.83
CA VAL A 601 28.85 -23.77 4.57
C VAL A 601 30.33 -24.06 4.34
N THR A 602 31.21 -23.10 4.65
CA THR A 602 32.67 -23.28 4.63
C THR A 602 33.30 -22.56 5.82
N ASP A 603 34.33 -23.15 6.42
CA ASP A 603 35.12 -22.54 7.49
C ASP A 603 36.62 -22.74 7.20
N GLY A 604 37.25 -21.72 6.63
CA GLY A 604 38.69 -21.68 6.39
C GLY A 604 39.48 -21.01 7.53
N CYS A 605 38.82 -20.56 8.59
CA CYS A 605 39.43 -19.74 9.64
C CYS A 605 39.69 -20.51 10.94
N SER A 606 38.83 -21.45 11.32
CA SER A 606 38.99 -22.18 12.58
C SER A 606 40.29 -22.97 12.63
N ARG A 607 41.04 -22.82 13.74
CA ARG A 607 42.33 -23.50 14.02
C ARG A 607 43.44 -23.15 13.02
N THR A 608 43.33 -22.00 12.36
CA THR A 608 44.33 -21.51 11.41
C THR A 608 45.16 -20.38 12.02
N THR A 609 46.45 -20.35 11.67
CA THR A 609 47.32 -19.20 11.95
C THR A 609 47.45 -18.35 10.68
N VAL A 610 46.96 -17.11 10.75
CA VAL A 610 46.98 -16.15 9.65
C VAL A 610 48.18 -15.24 9.81
N ALA A 611 49.10 -15.27 8.84
CA ALA A 611 50.27 -14.39 8.82
C ALA A 611 49.85 -12.90 8.74
N PRO A 612 50.71 -11.94 9.14
CA PRO A 612 50.44 -10.51 8.93
C PRO A 612 50.02 -10.22 7.48
N ARG A 613 48.95 -9.43 7.29
CA ARG A 613 48.30 -9.14 6.00
C ARG A 613 47.67 -10.34 5.28
N GLY A 614 47.73 -11.55 5.85
CA GLY A 614 46.99 -12.70 5.34
C GLY A 614 45.50 -12.61 5.68
N SER A 615 44.69 -13.42 4.98
CA SER A 615 43.26 -13.53 5.23
C SER A 615 42.76 -14.97 5.20
N CYS A 616 41.62 -15.20 5.83
CA CYS A 616 40.83 -16.43 5.74
C CYS A 616 39.34 -16.05 5.61
N ALA A 617 38.50 -16.99 5.21
CA ALA A 617 37.07 -16.73 5.01
C ALA A 617 36.20 -17.83 5.62
N VAL A 618 34.98 -17.44 6.02
CA VAL A 618 33.92 -18.33 6.51
C VAL A 618 32.63 -17.93 5.81
N SER A 619 31.90 -18.89 5.24
CA SER A 619 30.62 -18.62 4.58
C SER A 619 29.47 -19.26 5.33
N PHE A 620 28.35 -18.55 5.45
CA PHE A 620 27.14 -18.99 6.13
C PHE A 620 25.97 -18.97 5.16
N ALA A 621 25.04 -19.93 5.28
CA ALA A 621 23.74 -19.90 4.63
C ALA A 621 22.65 -19.68 5.68
N PHE A 622 21.57 -19.00 5.28
CA PHE A 622 20.41 -18.74 6.12
C PHE A 622 19.22 -19.57 5.64
N ARG A 623 18.59 -20.31 6.56
CA ARG A 623 17.41 -21.14 6.33
C ARG A 623 16.41 -20.91 7.48
N PRO A 624 15.50 -19.94 7.35
CA PRO A 624 14.58 -19.59 8.44
C PRO A 624 13.63 -20.74 8.75
N THR A 625 13.52 -21.11 10.03
CA THR A 625 12.55 -22.11 10.50
C THR A 625 11.19 -21.53 10.92
N GLY A 626 11.05 -20.20 10.91
CA GLY A 626 9.75 -19.56 11.12
C GLY A 626 9.76 -18.09 10.73
N ALA A 627 8.59 -17.44 10.87
CA ALA A 627 8.39 -16.08 10.39
C ALA A 627 9.15 -15.03 11.21
N GLY A 628 9.33 -13.84 10.62
CA GLY A 628 9.89 -12.64 11.25
C GLY A 628 11.41 -12.58 11.28
N GLY A 629 11.95 -11.55 11.93
CA GLY A 629 13.38 -11.31 12.03
C GLY A 629 14.11 -12.42 12.78
N ARG A 630 15.08 -13.05 12.11
CA ARG A 630 15.97 -14.08 12.66
C ARG A 630 17.37 -13.51 12.79
N THR A 631 17.99 -13.79 13.93
CA THR A 631 19.28 -13.22 14.29
C THR A 631 20.16 -14.25 14.96
N ALA A 632 21.45 -14.21 14.61
CA ALA A 632 22.51 -14.95 15.27
C ALA A 632 23.74 -14.05 15.40
N THR A 633 24.67 -14.45 16.26
CA THR A 633 25.95 -13.79 16.45
C THR A 633 27.05 -14.79 16.15
N LEU A 634 27.83 -14.49 15.13
CA LEU A 634 29.07 -15.17 14.82
C LEU A 634 30.15 -14.71 15.81
N THR A 635 30.76 -15.63 16.54
CA THR A 635 31.82 -15.36 17.51
C THR A 635 33.12 -16.01 17.06
N ILE A 636 34.18 -15.20 16.97
CA ILE A 636 35.51 -15.63 16.52
C ILE A 636 36.48 -15.46 17.68
N SER A 637 37.01 -16.56 18.20
CA SER A 637 38.03 -16.54 19.24
C SER A 637 39.42 -16.63 18.63
N SER A 638 40.32 -15.72 19.01
CA SER A 638 41.69 -15.64 18.52
C SER A 638 42.70 -15.17 19.58
N THR A 639 43.98 -15.10 19.20
CA THR A 639 45.07 -14.54 20.01
C THR A 639 45.17 -13.02 19.97
N ALA A 640 44.25 -12.32 19.30
CA ALA A 640 44.17 -10.86 19.31
C ALA A 640 43.74 -10.33 20.69
N ARG A 641 44.15 -9.10 21.04
CA ARG A 641 43.87 -8.51 22.37
C ARG A 641 42.37 -8.25 22.59
N ASP A 642 41.65 -7.94 21.53
CA ASP A 642 40.22 -7.64 21.47
C ASP A 642 39.36 -8.87 21.17
N SER A 643 39.94 -10.07 21.24
CA SER A 643 39.23 -11.35 21.15
C SER A 643 38.30 -11.56 22.36
N PRO A 644 37.09 -12.10 22.19
CA PRO A 644 36.53 -12.59 20.92
C PRO A 644 35.85 -11.50 20.09
N HIS A 645 35.99 -11.59 18.77
CA HIS A 645 35.29 -10.73 17.81
C HIS A 645 33.89 -11.25 17.53
N ARG A 646 32.92 -10.35 17.36
CA ARG A 646 31.52 -10.69 17.13
C ARG A 646 30.97 -10.00 15.89
N ILE A 647 30.23 -10.75 15.07
CA ILE A 647 29.52 -10.24 13.89
C ILE A 647 28.05 -10.64 14.02
N GLY A 648 27.15 -9.68 13.77
CA GLY A 648 25.72 -9.96 13.69
C GLY A 648 25.37 -10.61 12.35
N LEU A 649 24.63 -11.72 12.42
CA LEU A 649 23.94 -12.31 11.27
C LEU A 649 22.45 -12.00 11.42
N SER A 650 21.81 -11.52 10.37
CA SER A 650 20.36 -11.30 10.31
C SER A 650 19.77 -11.83 9.02
N GLY A 651 18.49 -12.18 9.07
CA GLY A 651 17.66 -12.46 7.90
C GLY A 651 16.21 -12.45 8.34
N GLU A 652 15.28 -12.36 7.40
CA GLU A 652 13.84 -12.39 7.68
C GLU A 652 13.24 -13.68 7.14
N GLY A 653 12.55 -14.43 7.99
CA GLY A 653 11.71 -15.53 7.55
C GLY A 653 10.38 -14.98 7.05
N THR A 654 10.13 -15.05 5.75
CA THR A 654 8.82 -14.66 5.20
C THR A 654 7.87 -15.85 5.18
N PRO A 655 6.60 -15.68 5.59
CA PRO A 655 5.60 -16.73 5.44
C PRO A 655 5.43 -17.06 3.95
N ILE A 656 5.33 -18.34 3.63
CA ILE A 656 5.08 -18.82 2.26
C ILE A 656 3.77 -18.15 1.78
N PRO A 657 3.77 -17.44 0.63
CA PRO A 657 2.57 -16.80 0.13
C PRO A 657 1.42 -17.82 -0.01
N PRO A 658 0.18 -17.44 0.33
CA PRO A 658 -0.94 -18.36 0.22
C PRO A 658 -1.10 -18.78 -1.24
N ALA A 659 -1.34 -20.05 -1.46
CA ALA A 659 -1.59 -20.55 -2.79
C ALA A 659 -2.93 -20.06 -3.35
N ALA A 660 -3.06 -19.98 -4.67
CA ALA A 660 -4.21 -19.44 -5.39
C ALA A 660 -4.68 -20.43 -6.46
N LEU A 661 -5.96 -20.77 -6.45
CA LEU A 661 -6.55 -21.69 -7.41
C LEU A 661 -7.27 -20.94 -8.53
N ARG A 662 -7.09 -21.39 -9.77
CA ARG A 662 -7.85 -20.88 -10.93
C ARG A 662 -8.53 -22.03 -11.65
N LEU A 663 -9.80 -21.83 -11.99
CA LEU A 663 -10.58 -22.76 -12.82
C LEU A 663 -10.55 -22.28 -14.27
N GLU A 664 -10.20 -23.17 -15.19
CA GLU A 664 -10.12 -22.88 -16.62
C GLU A 664 -10.84 -23.95 -17.45
N PRO A 665 -11.86 -23.58 -18.24
CA PRO A 665 -12.44 -22.23 -18.36
C PRO A 665 -13.30 -21.83 -17.15
N GLY A 666 -13.44 -20.52 -16.87
CA GLY A 666 -14.31 -20.02 -15.80
C GLY A 666 -15.82 -20.13 -16.09
N LEU A 667 -16.17 -20.43 -17.35
CA LEU A 667 -17.53 -20.75 -17.81
C LEU A 667 -17.45 -21.96 -18.75
N VAL A 668 -18.23 -23.00 -18.46
CA VAL A 668 -18.40 -24.18 -19.31
C VAL A 668 -19.80 -24.14 -19.92
N ASP A 669 -19.89 -23.81 -21.21
CA ASP A 669 -21.15 -23.77 -21.95
C ASP A 669 -21.34 -25.04 -22.78
N PHE A 670 -22.34 -25.87 -22.48
CA PHE A 670 -22.64 -27.11 -23.17
C PHE A 670 -23.41 -26.93 -24.48
N GLY A 671 -23.90 -25.72 -24.78
CA GLY A 671 -24.72 -25.44 -25.96
C GLY A 671 -26.11 -26.07 -25.90
N PRO A 672 -26.84 -26.10 -27.02
CA PRO A 672 -28.15 -26.76 -27.12
C PRO A 672 -28.01 -28.29 -27.08
N GLN A 673 -28.78 -28.94 -26.21
CA GLN A 673 -28.87 -30.41 -26.09
C GLN A 673 -30.32 -30.86 -25.98
N GLU A 674 -30.66 -31.99 -26.59
CA GLU A 674 -32.01 -32.54 -26.54
C GLU A 674 -32.35 -33.05 -25.13
N THR A 675 -33.56 -32.75 -24.66
CA THR A 675 -34.07 -33.28 -23.38
C THR A 675 -33.98 -34.81 -23.33
N GLY A 676 -33.40 -35.35 -22.27
CA GLY A 676 -33.20 -36.80 -22.09
C GLY A 676 -31.99 -37.39 -22.83
N ALA A 677 -31.29 -36.62 -23.67
CA ALA A 677 -30.04 -37.02 -24.30
C ALA A 677 -28.84 -36.46 -23.51
N GLY A 678 -27.92 -37.34 -23.10
CA GLY A 678 -26.69 -36.91 -22.42
C GLY A 678 -25.59 -36.53 -23.40
N GLY A 679 -25.29 -35.23 -23.52
CA GLY A 679 -24.21 -34.74 -24.39
C GLY A 679 -22.81 -35.20 -23.96
N ALA A 680 -21.79 -34.92 -24.77
CA ALA A 680 -20.41 -35.25 -24.44
C ALA A 680 -19.93 -34.45 -23.20
N PRO A 681 -19.13 -35.05 -22.30
CA PRO A 681 -18.58 -34.33 -21.16
C PRO A 681 -17.57 -33.28 -21.60
N ARG A 682 -17.48 -32.18 -20.85
CA ARG A 682 -16.49 -31.11 -21.01
C ARG A 682 -15.56 -31.08 -19.81
N THR A 683 -14.29 -30.81 -20.07
CA THR A 683 -13.24 -30.82 -19.05
C THR A 683 -13.02 -29.42 -18.50
N LEU A 684 -12.97 -29.34 -17.17
CA LEU A 684 -12.61 -28.17 -16.39
C LEU A 684 -11.26 -28.43 -15.71
N SER A 685 -10.29 -27.54 -15.89
CA SER A 685 -8.97 -27.65 -15.27
C SER A 685 -8.90 -26.77 -14.01
N VAL A 686 -8.41 -27.33 -12.92
CA VAL A 686 -8.10 -26.60 -11.68
C VAL A 686 -6.59 -26.47 -11.60
N ILE A 687 -6.11 -25.22 -11.60
CA ILE A 687 -4.68 -24.88 -11.70
C ILE A 687 -4.26 -24.19 -10.41
N ASN A 688 -3.21 -24.70 -9.76
CA ASN A 688 -2.55 -23.96 -8.69
C ASN A 688 -1.57 -22.95 -9.30
N ARG A 689 -1.95 -21.67 -9.29
CA ARG A 689 -1.08 -20.57 -9.77
C ARG A 689 -0.25 -19.94 -8.65
N GLY A 690 -0.44 -20.38 -7.41
CA GLY A 690 0.35 -19.90 -6.28
C GLY A 690 1.66 -20.68 -6.09
N PRO A 691 2.60 -20.13 -5.30
CA PRO A 691 3.89 -20.76 -5.03
C PRO A 691 3.80 -21.89 -3.98
N GLY A 692 2.76 -21.90 -3.13
CA GLY A 692 2.52 -22.95 -2.13
C GLY A 692 1.72 -24.14 -2.68
N ALA A 693 1.85 -25.32 -2.06
CA ALA A 693 1.00 -26.47 -2.41
C ALA A 693 -0.43 -26.32 -1.88
N VAL A 694 -1.44 -26.78 -2.64
CA VAL A 694 -2.86 -26.72 -2.27
C VAL A 694 -3.44 -28.12 -2.18
N THR A 695 -4.09 -28.44 -1.06
CA THR A 695 -4.91 -29.66 -0.97
C THR A 695 -6.35 -29.34 -1.31
N ILE A 696 -6.87 -29.97 -2.36
CA ILE A 696 -8.27 -29.90 -2.74
C ILE A 696 -9.07 -30.84 -1.83
N LEU A 697 -10.02 -30.29 -1.09
CA LEU A 697 -10.85 -31.05 -0.14
C LEU A 697 -11.98 -31.76 -0.87
N ARG A 698 -12.70 -31.04 -1.74
CA ARG A 698 -13.82 -31.60 -2.52
C ARG A 698 -14.17 -30.73 -3.72
N VAL A 699 -14.76 -31.36 -4.73
CA VAL A 699 -15.47 -30.70 -5.83
C VAL A 699 -16.98 -30.95 -5.66
N SER A 700 -17.79 -29.90 -5.72
CA SER A 700 -19.26 -29.99 -5.70
C SER A 700 -19.90 -29.26 -6.88
N LEU A 701 -21.15 -29.62 -7.19
CA LEU A 701 -22.00 -28.94 -8.14
C LEU A 701 -23.09 -28.20 -7.37
N ASP A 702 -23.17 -26.89 -7.58
CA ASP A 702 -24.08 -26.00 -6.87
C ASP A 702 -24.99 -25.25 -7.88
N GLY A 703 -26.09 -24.66 -7.39
CA GLY A 703 -26.98 -23.81 -8.19
C GLY A 703 -28.33 -24.44 -8.54
N ALA A 704 -29.23 -23.62 -9.11
CA ALA A 704 -30.65 -23.96 -9.31
C ALA A 704 -30.88 -25.22 -10.17
N HIS A 705 -30.01 -25.50 -11.14
CA HIS A 705 -30.12 -26.66 -12.03
C HIS A 705 -28.98 -27.68 -11.84
N ALA A 706 -28.33 -27.71 -10.67
CA ALA A 706 -27.18 -28.58 -10.42
C ALA A 706 -27.47 -30.07 -10.68
N GLY A 707 -28.70 -30.54 -10.42
CA GLY A 707 -29.13 -31.92 -10.66
C GLY A 707 -29.21 -32.35 -12.14
N GLU A 708 -29.06 -31.41 -13.07
CA GLU A 708 -28.95 -31.67 -14.52
C GLU A 708 -27.48 -31.70 -14.99
N PHE A 709 -26.51 -31.50 -14.09
CA PHE A 709 -25.09 -31.64 -14.37
C PHE A 709 -24.51 -32.78 -13.53
N ALA A 710 -23.59 -33.54 -14.09
CA ALA A 710 -22.94 -34.65 -13.41
C ALA A 710 -21.44 -34.60 -13.61
N ALA A 711 -20.68 -34.69 -12.51
CA ALA A 711 -19.25 -34.94 -12.59
C ALA A 711 -19.03 -36.41 -12.98
N VAL A 712 -18.58 -36.64 -14.21
CA VAL A 712 -18.30 -37.98 -14.76
C VAL A 712 -16.85 -38.41 -14.53
N SER A 713 -15.98 -37.47 -14.17
CA SER A 713 -14.62 -37.73 -13.70
C SER A 713 -14.17 -36.61 -12.77
N ASP A 714 -13.46 -36.97 -11.71
CA ASP A 714 -12.90 -36.04 -10.74
C ASP A 714 -11.50 -36.52 -10.35
N GLN A 715 -10.48 -35.81 -10.84
CA GLN A 715 -9.07 -36.03 -10.47
C GLN A 715 -8.60 -35.02 -9.41
N CYS A 716 -9.50 -34.18 -8.91
CA CYS A 716 -9.19 -33.07 -8.04
C CYS A 716 -9.50 -33.37 -6.58
N SER A 717 -10.64 -33.96 -6.24
CA SER A 717 -11.00 -34.24 -4.84
C SER A 717 -9.94 -35.09 -4.13
N GLY A 718 -9.36 -34.57 -3.06
CA GLY A 718 -8.29 -35.21 -2.28
C GLY A 718 -6.88 -35.04 -2.83
N ALA A 719 -6.69 -34.38 -3.98
CA ALA A 719 -5.38 -34.15 -4.57
C ALA A 719 -4.64 -32.98 -3.90
N THR A 720 -3.32 -33.10 -3.80
CA THR A 720 -2.43 -31.97 -3.44
C THR A 720 -1.70 -31.48 -4.68
N LEU A 721 -1.98 -30.25 -5.10
CA LEU A 721 -1.37 -29.61 -6.25
C LEU A 721 -0.14 -28.80 -5.81
N ALA A 722 1.05 -29.17 -6.30
CA ALA A 722 2.24 -28.32 -6.20
C ALA A 722 2.06 -27.02 -7.01
N ALA A 723 2.99 -26.06 -6.84
CA ALA A 723 2.98 -24.82 -7.62
C ALA A 723 3.00 -25.12 -9.13
N GLY A 724 2.08 -24.51 -9.88
CA GLY A 724 1.92 -24.73 -11.32
C GLY A 724 1.24 -26.06 -11.70
N ALA A 725 0.95 -26.95 -10.74
CA ALA A 725 0.30 -28.22 -11.03
C ALA A 725 -1.20 -28.06 -11.30
N THR A 726 -1.77 -29.02 -12.03
CA THR A 726 -3.17 -29.01 -12.45
C THR A 726 -3.85 -30.34 -12.20
N CYS A 727 -5.14 -30.32 -11.85
CA CYS A 727 -6.03 -31.49 -11.93
C CYS A 727 -7.24 -31.17 -12.80
N THR A 728 -8.00 -32.19 -13.20
CA THR A 728 -9.15 -32.02 -14.10
C THR A 728 -10.44 -32.64 -13.55
N VAL A 729 -11.57 -32.01 -13.90
CA VAL A 729 -12.92 -32.48 -13.60
C VAL A 729 -13.70 -32.53 -14.91
N GLY A 730 -14.24 -33.69 -15.27
CA GLY A 730 -15.11 -33.84 -16.44
C GLY A 730 -16.57 -33.71 -16.03
N ILE A 731 -17.26 -32.71 -16.58
CA ILE A 731 -18.68 -32.43 -16.29
C ILE A 731 -19.53 -32.78 -17.52
N ARG A 732 -20.68 -33.43 -17.29
CA ARG A 732 -21.67 -33.77 -18.32
C ARG A 732 -22.99 -33.07 -18.03
N PHE A 733 -23.65 -32.58 -19.08
CA PHE A 733 -25.01 -32.02 -19.02
C PHE A 733 -26.04 -33.08 -19.42
N LEU A 734 -27.11 -33.20 -18.62
CA LEU A 734 -28.19 -34.20 -18.70
C LEU A 734 -29.55 -33.49 -18.50
N PRO A 735 -30.02 -32.74 -19.52
CA PRO A 735 -31.23 -31.94 -19.39
C PRO A 735 -32.49 -32.78 -19.20
N ARG A 736 -33.36 -32.38 -18.26
CA ARG A 736 -34.64 -33.05 -17.96
C ARG A 736 -35.87 -32.33 -18.50
N ASP A 737 -35.77 -31.02 -18.59
CA ASP A 737 -36.83 -30.13 -19.05
C ASP A 737 -36.24 -29.15 -20.09
N SER A 738 -37.04 -28.53 -20.95
CA SER A 738 -36.56 -27.55 -21.95
C SER A 738 -36.23 -26.17 -21.35
N GLY A 739 -35.36 -25.40 -22.02
CA GLY A 739 -34.99 -24.02 -21.67
C GLY A 739 -33.55 -23.84 -21.18
N ASP A 740 -33.21 -22.63 -20.74
CA ASP A 740 -31.86 -22.30 -20.24
C ASP A 740 -31.61 -22.98 -18.89
N ARG A 741 -30.40 -23.55 -18.72
CA ARG A 741 -29.95 -24.23 -17.50
C ARG A 741 -28.64 -23.65 -17.01
N ARG A 742 -28.57 -23.38 -15.71
CA ARG A 742 -27.43 -22.76 -15.03
C ARG A 742 -27.09 -23.48 -13.73
N ALA A 743 -25.81 -23.75 -13.54
CA ALA A 743 -25.23 -24.30 -12.32
C ALA A 743 -23.80 -23.77 -12.17
N ALA A 744 -23.07 -24.20 -11.14
CA ALA A 744 -21.66 -23.89 -10.97
C ALA A 744 -20.91 -25.09 -10.39
N VAL A 745 -19.66 -25.28 -10.80
CA VAL A 745 -18.70 -26.14 -10.10
C VAL A 745 -18.07 -25.33 -8.98
N SER A 746 -18.01 -25.90 -7.78
CA SER A 746 -17.42 -25.28 -6.59
C SER A 746 -16.30 -26.19 -6.06
N VAL A 747 -15.08 -25.66 -5.99
CA VAL A 747 -13.90 -26.39 -5.54
C VAL A 747 -13.50 -25.87 -4.17
N THR A 748 -13.69 -26.70 -3.14
CA THR A 748 -13.25 -26.39 -1.76
C THR A 748 -11.84 -26.92 -1.56
N SER A 749 -10.94 -26.11 -1.02
CA SER A 749 -9.53 -26.45 -0.80
C SER A 749 -8.96 -25.85 0.48
N SER A 750 -7.68 -26.11 0.75
CA SER A 750 -6.89 -25.47 1.80
C SER A 750 -6.38 -24.06 1.45
N ALA A 751 -6.66 -23.56 0.24
CA ALA A 751 -6.26 -22.23 -0.20
C ALA A 751 -7.17 -21.13 0.41
N ARG A 752 -6.65 -19.89 0.53
CA ARG A 752 -7.40 -18.76 1.11
C ARG A 752 -8.58 -18.30 0.27
N ASP A 753 -8.52 -18.49 -1.04
CA ASP A 753 -9.57 -18.17 -2.02
C ASP A 753 -10.64 -19.27 -2.15
N SER A 754 -10.58 -20.30 -1.30
CA SER A 754 -11.58 -21.37 -1.24
C SER A 754 -12.94 -20.88 -0.73
N PRO A 755 -14.08 -21.28 -1.35
CA PRO A 755 -14.17 -22.10 -2.55
C PRO A 755 -14.03 -21.29 -3.84
N VAL A 756 -13.34 -21.82 -4.84
CA VAL A 756 -13.28 -21.22 -6.19
C VAL A 756 -14.36 -21.84 -7.08
N ARG A 757 -15.02 -21.01 -7.89
CA ARG A 757 -16.17 -21.41 -8.72
C ARG A 757 -15.95 -21.22 -10.21
N ALA A 758 -16.57 -22.08 -11.01
CA ALA A 758 -16.76 -21.88 -12.45
C ALA A 758 -18.23 -22.10 -12.83
N ASP A 759 -18.76 -21.25 -13.69
CA ASP A 759 -20.16 -21.31 -14.10
C ASP A 759 -20.39 -22.41 -15.15
N LEU A 760 -21.57 -23.02 -15.10
CA LEU A 760 -22.05 -24.00 -16.06
C LEU A 760 -23.30 -23.45 -16.75
N ARG A 761 -23.35 -23.55 -18.08
CA ARG A 761 -24.52 -23.18 -18.89
C ARG A 761 -24.87 -24.30 -19.87
N GLY A 762 -26.16 -24.53 -20.08
CA GLY A 762 -26.66 -25.35 -21.19
C GLY A 762 -28.04 -24.85 -21.64
N VAL A 763 -28.46 -25.22 -22.84
CA VAL A 763 -29.82 -24.97 -23.34
C VAL A 763 -30.46 -26.30 -23.66
N ALA A 764 -31.60 -26.60 -23.07
CA ALA A 764 -32.34 -27.83 -23.34
C ALA A 764 -33.40 -27.61 -24.43
N THR A 765 -33.29 -28.35 -25.54
CA THR A 765 -34.25 -28.30 -26.66
C THR A 765 -35.13 -29.53 -26.68
N LEU A 766 -36.40 -29.40 -27.08
CA LEU A 766 -37.24 -30.58 -27.29
C LEU A 766 -36.81 -31.34 -28.55
N PRO A 767 -36.90 -32.68 -28.57
CA PRO A 767 -36.62 -33.49 -29.77
C PRO A 767 -37.60 -33.14 -30.90
N PRO A 768 -37.25 -33.32 -32.18
CA PRO A 768 -38.12 -32.94 -33.30
C PRO A 768 -39.49 -33.64 -33.25
N PRO A 769 -40.58 -32.99 -33.69
CA PRO A 769 -41.91 -33.60 -33.72
C PRO A 769 -41.92 -34.80 -34.69
N ARG A 770 -42.52 -35.91 -34.28
CA ARG A 770 -42.71 -37.09 -35.15
C ARG A 770 -44.19 -37.26 -35.45
N ALA A 771 -44.56 -37.18 -36.73
CA ALA A 771 -45.91 -37.48 -37.19
C ALA A 771 -46.01 -38.95 -37.63
N GLY A 772 -47.07 -39.63 -37.23
CA GLY A 772 -47.54 -40.86 -37.85
C GLY A 772 -48.85 -40.61 -38.59
N VAL A 773 -49.04 -41.25 -39.74
CA VAL A 773 -50.32 -41.25 -40.47
C VAL A 773 -50.88 -42.66 -40.55
N SER A 774 -52.19 -42.80 -40.37
CA SER A 774 -52.85 -44.12 -40.35
C SER A 774 -52.82 -44.85 -41.70
N ALA A 775 -52.61 -44.14 -42.81
CA ALA A 775 -52.38 -44.70 -44.14
C ALA A 775 -51.60 -43.73 -45.03
N ALA A 776 -50.70 -44.25 -45.88
CA ALA A 776 -49.94 -43.44 -46.85
C ALA A 776 -50.75 -43.13 -48.14
N ARG A 777 -51.85 -43.85 -48.37
CA ARG A 777 -52.76 -43.66 -49.51
C ARG A 777 -54.18 -43.96 -49.05
N LEU A 778 -55.12 -43.10 -49.44
CA LEU A 778 -56.55 -43.38 -49.36
C LEU A 778 -57.05 -43.73 -50.76
N ASP A 779 -57.61 -44.94 -50.90
CA ASP A 779 -58.28 -45.36 -52.12
C ASP A 779 -59.80 -45.20 -51.95
N PHE A 780 -60.40 -44.44 -52.85
CA PHE A 780 -61.84 -44.21 -52.88
C PHE A 780 -62.54 -45.15 -53.86
N GLY A 781 -61.81 -45.93 -54.65
CA GLY A 781 -62.39 -46.82 -55.66
C GLY A 781 -63.04 -46.07 -56.83
N SER A 782 -63.87 -46.77 -57.60
CA SER A 782 -64.58 -46.22 -58.77
C SER A 782 -65.97 -45.70 -58.39
N HIS A 783 -66.32 -44.50 -58.85
CA HIS A 783 -67.61 -43.85 -58.62
C HIS A 783 -68.21 -43.29 -59.91
N ASP A 784 -69.55 -43.31 -60.00
CA ASP A 784 -70.29 -42.70 -61.10
C ASP A 784 -70.16 -41.17 -61.10
N VAL A 785 -70.15 -40.58 -62.30
CA VAL A 785 -69.97 -39.14 -62.49
C VAL A 785 -71.09 -38.37 -61.79
N ARG A 786 -70.70 -37.46 -60.87
CA ARG A 786 -71.58 -36.63 -59.99
C ARG A 786 -72.24 -37.34 -58.80
N ALA A 787 -71.95 -38.61 -58.54
CA ALA A 787 -72.29 -39.25 -57.27
C ALA A 787 -71.15 -39.03 -56.25
N GLY A 788 -71.47 -38.52 -55.05
CA GLY A 788 -70.48 -38.37 -53.98
C GLY A 788 -70.07 -39.73 -53.39
N GLY A 789 -68.77 -40.00 -53.27
CA GLY A 789 -68.25 -41.19 -52.59
C GLY A 789 -68.35 -41.09 -51.06
N ALA A 790 -68.25 -42.24 -50.38
CA ALA A 790 -68.24 -42.27 -48.92
C ALA A 790 -66.98 -41.60 -48.36
N ALA A 791 -67.14 -40.79 -47.31
CA ALA A 791 -66.01 -40.13 -46.66
C ALA A 791 -65.05 -41.17 -46.07
N ARG A 792 -63.74 -40.97 -46.26
CA ARG A 792 -62.66 -41.74 -45.63
C ARG A 792 -61.90 -40.82 -44.68
N THR A 793 -61.53 -41.35 -43.52
CA THR A 793 -60.81 -40.60 -42.49
C THR A 793 -59.33 -40.98 -42.49
N LEU A 794 -58.45 -39.99 -42.46
CA LEU A 794 -57.02 -40.15 -42.19
C LEU A 794 -56.73 -39.59 -40.80
N THR A 795 -56.06 -40.38 -39.97
CA THR A 795 -55.66 -39.97 -38.62
C THR A 795 -54.19 -39.59 -38.64
N VAL A 796 -53.89 -38.35 -38.25
CA VAL A 796 -52.52 -37.90 -37.95
C VAL A 796 -52.30 -38.02 -36.45
N THR A 797 -51.28 -38.76 -36.04
CA THR A 797 -50.93 -38.93 -34.63
C THR A 797 -49.57 -38.30 -34.37
N ASN A 798 -49.48 -37.47 -33.33
CA ASN A 798 -48.19 -37.03 -32.82
C ASN A 798 -47.55 -38.17 -32.03
N LEU A 799 -46.50 -38.75 -32.61
CA LEU A 799 -45.70 -39.82 -32.03
C LEU A 799 -44.46 -39.30 -31.28
N GLY A 800 -44.26 -37.96 -31.24
CA GLY A 800 -43.14 -37.31 -30.56
C GLY A 800 -43.58 -36.51 -29.33
N ALA A 801 -42.60 -36.10 -28.52
CA ALA A 801 -42.82 -35.26 -27.33
C ALA A 801 -43.01 -33.77 -27.66
N SER A 802 -42.59 -33.33 -28.86
CA SER A 802 -42.80 -31.96 -29.33
C SER A 802 -44.20 -31.76 -29.92
N PRO A 803 -44.84 -30.58 -29.75
CA PRO A 803 -46.11 -30.26 -30.38
C PRO A 803 -46.05 -30.37 -31.91
N LEU A 804 -47.08 -30.97 -32.51
CA LEU A 804 -47.21 -31.09 -33.96
C LEU A 804 -48.14 -29.99 -34.47
N ILE A 805 -47.57 -28.99 -35.14
CA ILE A 805 -48.34 -27.88 -35.72
C ILE A 805 -48.61 -28.21 -37.19
N MET A 806 -49.86 -28.55 -37.51
CA MET A 806 -50.31 -28.73 -38.89
C MET A 806 -50.75 -27.38 -39.45
N ARG A 807 -50.08 -26.91 -40.50
CA ARG A 807 -50.40 -25.65 -41.19
C ARG A 807 -51.02 -25.90 -42.56
#